data_AF-A0A2V6MJG2-F1
#
_entry.id   AF-A0A2V6MJG2-F1
#
_cell.length_a   1.000
_cell.length_b   1.000
_cell.length_c   1.000
_cell.angle_alpha   90.00
_cell.angle_beta   90.00
_cell.angle_gamma   90.00
#
_symmetry.space_group_name_H-M   'P 1'
#
loop_
_entity.id
_entity.type
_entity.pdbx_description
1 polymer ?
#
loop_
_entity_poly.entity_id
_entity_poly.type
_entity_poly.pdbx_seq_one_letter_code
_entity_poly.pdbx_strand_id
1 'polypeptide(L)'
;MAFTTRSLLWDKASHSREVLLSREWLVTNGLGGFASGTISGAITRRYHGLLIAALPAPHGRIVMWSHVSEFLRFADDDVISLGAEERAGGQLQLGAADFLHEFRLENGLPVWTYRVRDLVLEKRVLMLHLQNTVHVIYRILEGEKRPRLELRPAFFFRHYESPVNEGMPAPYRLSAIEDRYEISAPDSGLPPLRIKLANDCAQFTVLPQIIHQVVYRIEQSRGYAYEGNLWSPGFFHVDMQERNMAAIMGSTEEWGIINVLPPEAAIAAEEERRAKMLDDALPEARRGFPAELVFAGDQFIITPAGRAEEAARAHAAGDEVRTVIAGYHWFTDWGRDTMISLEGLALVTGRCLEAGYILRTFSHYVRDGLIPNMFPDGEKEGLYHTADATLWFFHALSRYLHYTDDRTTLHLLLPVLIDIAEHHLRGTRFNIHVDPRDGLLTQGTEGYQLTWMDAKMGDWVVTPRRGKAVEINALWYNALELLARWCREEGNVRHAEKYSDAAKRAHASFNQRFWFADGGYLFDVVDCNGQSGTIDSSCRPNQIFAISLEHTALEQSRWSSVVEVVEEKLVTSVGLRSLSPDHPDYKPIYSGDLRSRDGAYHQGTVWAWLIGPFVDAWLKVHPEDKTRARKFLGTFPQHLDDNGVGTISEVFDARDPHFAGGCIAQAWSVAEVLRSWIKTA
;
A
#
# COMPACT_ATOMS: atom_id res chain seq x y z
N MET A 1 3.03 -28.37 -0.52
CA MET A 1 3.02 -26.90 -0.60
C MET A 1 1.67 -26.47 -1.17
N ALA A 2 0.98 -25.54 -0.52
CA ALA A 2 -0.25 -24.98 -1.07
C ALA A 2 0.14 -23.99 -2.18
N PHE A 3 -0.20 -24.31 -3.42
CA PHE A 3 0.04 -23.45 -4.57
C PHE A 3 -1.19 -22.58 -4.79
N THR A 4 -1.02 -21.27 -4.87
CA THR A 4 -2.13 -20.33 -5.08
C THR A 4 -1.97 -19.66 -6.44
N THR A 5 -3.00 -19.73 -7.27
CA THR A 5 -2.99 -19.13 -8.61
C THR A 5 -4.26 -18.35 -8.86
N ARG A 6 -4.12 -17.09 -9.25
CA ARG A 6 -5.21 -16.28 -9.81
C ARG A 6 -4.99 -16.15 -11.30
N SER A 7 -5.92 -16.68 -12.10
CA SER A 7 -5.83 -16.68 -13.57
C SER A 7 -6.87 -15.74 -14.19
N LEU A 8 -6.40 -14.86 -15.06
CA LEU A 8 -7.20 -14.01 -15.94
C LEU A 8 -6.99 -14.48 -17.38
N LEU A 9 -7.92 -15.31 -17.86
CA LEU A 9 -7.92 -15.74 -19.26
C LEU A 9 -8.26 -14.58 -20.18
N TRP A 10 -7.46 -14.40 -21.23
CA TRP A 10 -7.70 -13.39 -22.24
C TRP A 10 -8.42 -14.01 -23.44
N ASP A 11 -9.51 -13.35 -23.83
CA ASP A 11 -10.27 -13.69 -25.03
C ASP A 11 -10.50 -12.41 -25.83
N LYS A 12 -9.76 -12.27 -26.92
CA LYS A 12 -9.82 -11.11 -27.81
C LYS A 12 -11.18 -10.92 -28.50
N ALA A 13 -12.04 -11.94 -28.53
CA ALA A 13 -13.36 -11.84 -29.14
C ALA A 13 -14.42 -11.26 -28.18
N SER A 14 -14.26 -11.49 -26.87
CA SER A 14 -15.27 -11.12 -25.86
C SER A 14 -14.81 -10.01 -24.90
N HIS A 15 -13.51 -9.80 -24.73
CA HIS A 15 -12.97 -8.80 -23.82
C HIS A 15 -12.52 -7.52 -24.52
N SER A 16 -12.80 -6.36 -23.88
CA SER A 16 -12.28 -5.08 -24.33
C SER A 16 -10.77 -4.99 -24.09
N ARG A 17 -10.01 -4.54 -25.10
CA ARG A 17 -8.56 -4.29 -24.98
C ARG A 17 -8.22 -3.26 -23.90
N GLU A 18 -9.16 -2.40 -23.53
CA GLU A 18 -8.97 -1.41 -22.46
C GLU A 18 -8.66 -2.07 -21.11
N VAL A 19 -9.19 -3.27 -20.86
CA VAL A 19 -8.92 -4.04 -19.63
C VAL A 19 -7.43 -4.35 -19.47
N LEU A 20 -6.69 -4.54 -20.56
CA LEU A 20 -5.25 -4.80 -20.53
C LEU A 20 -4.43 -3.54 -20.20
N LEU A 21 -5.04 -2.36 -20.30
CA LEU A 21 -4.44 -1.04 -20.02
C LEU A 21 -4.85 -0.51 -18.64
N SER A 22 -6.04 -0.88 -18.17
CA SER A 22 -6.57 -0.45 -16.87
C SER A 22 -6.16 -1.36 -15.72
N ARG A 23 -5.87 -2.64 -15.99
CA ARG A 23 -5.40 -3.58 -14.97
C ARG A 23 -3.88 -3.57 -14.86
N GLU A 24 -3.42 -3.47 -13.63
CA GLU A 24 -2.03 -3.30 -13.25
C GLU A 24 -1.56 -4.45 -12.37
N TRP A 25 -0.27 -4.75 -12.47
CA TRP A 25 0.44 -5.70 -11.61
C TRP A 25 1.49 -4.97 -10.78
N LEU A 26 1.84 -5.55 -9.63
CA LEU A 26 2.82 -5.00 -8.69
C LEU A 26 3.68 -6.12 -8.11
N VAL A 27 4.99 -5.92 -8.11
CA VAL A 27 5.97 -6.75 -7.41
C VAL A 27 6.88 -5.81 -6.62
N THR A 28 7.14 -6.11 -5.36
CA THR A 28 8.02 -5.30 -4.50
C THR A 28 9.20 -6.12 -4.00
N ASN A 29 10.24 -5.44 -3.52
CA ASN A 29 11.48 -6.08 -3.08
C ASN A 29 11.71 -6.04 -1.56
N GLY A 30 10.74 -5.59 -0.76
CA GLY A 30 10.91 -5.45 0.69
C GLY A 30 11.86 -4.32 1.13
N LEU A 31 12.31 -3.45 0.22
CA LEU A 31 13.07 -2.23 0.53
C LEU A 31 12.26 -0.94 0.34
N GLY A 32 11.03 -1.07 -0.14
CA GLY A 32 10.21 0.03 -0.66
C GLY A 32 10.29 0.18 -2.19
N GLY A 33 11.26 -0.47 -2.83
CA GLY A 33 11.39 -0.54 -4.28
C GLY A 33 10.38 -1.50 -4.90
N PHE A 34 10.02 -1.25 -6.16
CA PHE A 34 8.98 -2.01 -6.84
C PHE A 34 9.13 -2.04 -8.37
N ALA A 35 8.42 -2.97 -8.98
CA ALA A 35 8.17 -3.08 -10.41
C ALA A 35 6.65 -3.08 -10.60
N SER A 36 6.15 -2.28 -11.53
CA SER A 36 4.72 -2.20 -11.80
C SER A 36 4.44 -1.72 -13.21
N GLY A 37 3.34 -2.20 -13.78
CA GLY A 37 2.89 -1.82 -15.10
C GLY A 37 1.50 -2.37 -15.37
N THR A 38 0.99 -2.12 -16.58
CA THR A 38 -0.25 -2.73 -17.04
C THR A 38 -0.04 -4.18 -17.49
N ILE A 39 -1.11 -4.97 -17.57
CA ILE A 39 -1.06 -6.33 -18.15
C ILE A 39 -0.52 -6.29 -19.58
N SER A 40 -0.86 -5.26 -20.36
CA SER A 40 -0.37 -5.11 -21.74
C SER A 40 1.12 -4.76 -21.87
N GLY A 41 1.75 -4.29 -20.80
CA GLY A 41 3.11 -3.73 -20.84
C GLY A 41 3.17 -2.26 -21.23
N ALA A 42 2.06 -1.62 -21.61
CA ALA A 42 2.01 -0.18 -21.83
C ALA A 42 2.24 0.59 -20.53
N ILE A 43 2.96 1.70 -20.62
CA ILE A 43 3.18 2.65 -19.54
C ILE A 43 1.99 3.61 -19.52
N THR A 44 1.18 3.61 -18.45
CA THR A 44 -0.02 4.47 -18.38
C THR A 44 0.04 5.53 -17.29
N ARG A 45 0.97 5.43 -16.33
CA ARG A 45 1.20 6.42 -15.25
C ARG A 45 2.68 6.59 -14.93
N ARG A 46 3.05 7.72 -14.31
CA ARG A 46 4.47 8.05 -14.03
C ARG A 46 5.17 7.07 -13.08
N TYR A 47 4.41 6.19 -12.45
CA TYR A 47 4.90 5.20 -11.50
C TYR A 47 5.16 3.83 -12.13
N HIS A 48 4.89 3.65 -13.43
CA HIS A 48 5.18 2.40 -14.13
C HIS A 48 6.67 2.30 -14.49
N GLY A 49 7.21 1.10 -14.27
CA GLY A 49 8.61 0.78 -14.47
C GLY A 49 8.91 -0.67 -14.09
N LEU A 50 9.95 -1.24 -14.70
CA LEU A 50 10.49 -2.55 -14.33
C LEU A 50 11.39 -2.48 -13.10
N LEU A 51 11.99 -1.33 -12.81
CA LEU A 51 12.74 -1.11 -11.58
C LEU A 51 12.58 0.34 -11.10
N ILE A 52 11.78 0.51 -10.06
CA ILE A 52 11.79 1.69 -9.20
C ILE A 52 12.62 1.32 -7.98
N ALA A 53 13.89 1.75 -7.97
CA ALA A 53 14.85 1.39 -6.92
C ALA A 53 14.62 2.27 -5.68
N ALA A 54 14.56 1.67 -4.50
CA ALA A 54 14.60 2.39 -3.24
C ALA A 54 16.06 2.66 -2.87
N LEU A 55 16.49 3.91 -3.03
CA LEU A 55 17.86 4.35 -2.79
C LEU A 55 17.95 5.15 -1.49
N PRO A 56 19.12 5.12 -0.81
CA PRO A 56 19.34 5.93 0.40
C PRO A 56 19.05 7.41 0.20
N ALA A 57 18.65 8.08 1.28
CA ALA A 57 18.52 9.54 1.31
C ALA A 57 19.83 10.21 0.82
N PRO A 58 19.73 11.27 -0.02
CA PRO A 58 18.52 12.04 -0.34
C PRO A 58 17.73 11.53 -1.56
N HIS A 59 18.08 10.39 -2.15
CA HIS A 59 17.50 10.00 -3.45
C HIS A 59 16.07 9.48 -3.36
N GLY A 60 15.74 8.64 -2.37
CA GLY A 60 14.43 8.00 -2.29
C GLY A 60 14.19 7.02 -3.44
N ARG A 61 12.95 6.94 -3.93
CA ARG A 61 12.54 6.04 -5.01
C ARG A 61 12.81 6.64 -6.38
N ILE A 62 13.68 5.98 -7.14
CA ILE A 62 14.10 6.41 -8.48
C ILE A 62 13.65 5.40 -9.53
N VAL A 63 13.02 5.88 -10.61
CA VAL A 63 12.72 5.07 -11.78
C VAL A 63 14.04 4.78 -12.51
N MET A 64 14.62 3.60 -12.31
CA MET A 64 15.88 3.22 -12.96
C MET A 64 15.63 2.52 -14.29
N TRP A 65 14.59 1.69 -14.39
CA TRP A 65 14.25 0.99 -15.63
C TRP A 65 12.77 1.19 -15.96
N SER A 66 12.48 1.96 -17.00
CA SER A 66 11.12 2.37 -17.34
C SER A 66 10.38 1.29 -18.13
N HIS A 67 11.01 0.71 -19.15
CA HIS A 67 10.32 -0.20 -20.07
C HIS A 67 11.30 -1.11 -20.83
N VAL A 68 10.77 -2.19 -21.41
CA VAL A 68 11.45 -3.01 -22.40
C VAL A 68 10.48 -3.32 -23.52
N SER A 69 10.84 -2.98 -24.77
CA SER A 69 10.07 -3.41 -25.93
C SER A 69 10.55 -4.81 -26.34
N GLU A 70 9.62 -5.76 -26.44
CA GLU A 70 9.91 -7.15 -26.77
C GLU A 70 9.41 -7.54 -28.16
N PHE A 71 10.27 -8.18 -28.95
CA PHE A 71 9.94 -8.70 -30.27
C PHE A 71 10.39 -10.14 -30.46
N LEU A 72 9.52 -10.98 -31.01
CA LEU A 72 9.84 -12.31 -31.51
C LEU A 72 10.11 -12.20 -33.01
N ARG A 73 11.33 -12.51 -33.44
CA ARG A 73 11.75 -12.52 -34.85
C ARG A 73 11.87 -13.95 -35.35
N PHE A 74 11.10 -14.30 -36.36
CA PHE A 74 11.14 -15.63 -36.98
C PHE A 74 12.01 -15.63 -38.25
N ALA A 75 12.36 -16.82 -38.74
CA ALA A 75 13.25 -16.98 -39.90
C ALA A 75 12.64 -16.51 -41.23
N ASP A 76 11.32 -16.32 -41.28
CA ASP A 76 10.55 -15.80 -42.42
C ASP A 76 10.44 -14.26 -42.41
N ASP A 77 11.33 -13.57 -41.68
CA ASP A 77 11.34 -12.12 -41.46
C ASP A 77 10.10 -11.54 -40.77
N ASP A 78 9.20 -12.39 -40.28
CA ASP A 78 8.04 -11.96 -39.49
C ASP A 78 8.46 -11.54 -38.07
N VAL A 79 7.85 -10.45 -37.58
CA VAL A 79 8.19 -9.82 -36.31
C VAL A 79 6.93 -9.59 -35.50
N ILE A 80 6.85 -10.24 -34.34
CA ILE A 80 5.71 -10.14 -33.45
C ILE A 80 6.11 -9.36 -32.21
N SER A 81 5.42 -8.25 -31.94
CA SER A 81 5.60 -7.48 -30.70
C SER A 81 4.75 -8.05 -29.58
N LEU A 82 5.38 -8.31 -28.43
CA LEU A 82 4.70 -8.81 -27.22
C LEU A 82 4.37 -7.69 -26.22
N GLY A 83 4.76 -6.45 -26.53
CA GLY A 83 4.52 -5.28 -25.70
C GLY A 83 3.36 -4.43 -26.21
N ALA A 84 3.21 -3.27 -25.56
CA ALA A 84 2.28 -2.25 -25.98
C ALA A 84 2.91 -0.87 -25.82
N GLU A 85 2.66 0.01 -26.79
CA GLU A 85 3.15 1.39 -26.79
C GLU A 85 2.00 2.34 -27.11
N GLU A 86 1.87 3.41 -26.33
CA GLU A 86 0.94 4.50 -26.59
C GLU A 86 1.73 5.79 -26.83
N ARG A 87 1.48 6.41 -27.99
CA ARG A 87 2.11 7.67 -28.40
C ARG A 87 1.08 8.76 -28.64
N ALA A 88 1.54 10.02 -28.58
CA ALA A 88 0.69 11.20 -28.80
C ALA A 88 -0.07 11.12 -30.14
N GLY A 89 -1.24 11.76 -30.19
CA GLY A 89 -2.16 11.67 -31.33
C GLY A 89 -3.00 10.39 -31.36
N GLY A 90 -3.07 9.63 -30.27
CA GLY A 90 -3.92 8.44 -30.14
C GLY A 90 -3.35 7.19 -30.79
N GLN A 91 -2.03 7.15 -31.03
CA GLN A 91 -1.36 5.99 -31.62
C GLN A 91 -1.12 4.92 -30.55
N LEU A 92 -2.12 4.05 -30.36
CA LEU A 92 -2.05 2.92 -29.45
C LEU A 92 -1.73 1.62 -30.21
N GLN A 93 -0.56 1.04 -29.93
CA GLN A 93 -0.14 -0.26 -30.46
C GLN A 93 -0.25 -1.30 -29.34
N LEU A 94 -1.18 -2.24 -29.50
CA LEU A 94 -1.46 -3.35 -28.57
C LEU A 94 -1.31 -4.69 -29.30
N GLY A 95 -0.15 -4.93 -29.91
CA GLY A 95 0.11 -6.16 -30.66
C GLY A 95 0.03 -7.41 -29.79
N ALA A 96 0.45 -7.29 -28.53
CA ALA A 96 0.39 -8.35 -27.53
C ALA A 96 -1.01 -8.94 -27.32
N ALA A 97 -2.07 -8.12 -27.45
CA ALA A 97 -3.45 -8.52 -27.19
C ALA A 97 -3.94 -9.60 -28.17
N ASP A 98 -3.31 -9.75 -29.33
CA ASP A 98 -3.71 -10.78 -30.30
C ASP A 98 -3.14 -12.17 -29.99
N PHE A 99 -2.10 -12.22 -29.14
CA PHE A 99 -1.32 -13.40 -28.80
C PHE A 99 -1.36 -13.76 -27.30
N LEU A 100 -1.72 -12.83 -26.42
CA LEU A 100 -1.90 -13.11 -25.00
C LEU A 100 -2.98 -14.19 -24.85
N HIS A 101 -2.71 -15.21 -24.05
CA HIS A 101 -3.68 -16.25 -23.74
C HIS A 101 -4.16 -16.13 -22.28
N GLU A 102 -3.22 -15.86 -21.38
CA GLU A 102 -3.47 -15.79 -19.95
C GLU A 102 -2.51 -14.79 -19.30
N PHE A 103 -3.04 -13.99 -18.39
CA PHE A 103 -2.26 -13.36 -17.32
C PHE A 103 -2.63 -14.05 -16.00
N ARG A 104 -1.65 -14.40 -15.18
CA ARG A 104 -1.91 -14.98 -13.87
C ARG A 104 -0.93 -14.48 -12.82
N LEU A 105 -1.35 -14.57 -11.57
CA LEU A 105 -0.48 -14.44 -10.42
C LEU A 105 -0.21 -15.83 -9.84
N GLU A 106 1.02 -16.31 -9.95
CA GLU A 106 1.47 -17.52 -9.27
C GLU A 106 2.09 -17.15 -7.93
N ASN A 107 1.42 -17.52 -6.83
CA ASN A 107 1.76 -17.08 -5.48
C ASN A 107 1.94 -15.56 -5.37
N GLY A 108 1.17 -14.77 -6.13
CA GLY A 108 1.27 -13.31 -6.18
C GLY A 108 2.32 -12.75 -7.14
N LEU A 109 3.02 -13.59 -7.92
CA LEU A 109 4.00 -13.15 -8.93
C LEU A 109 3.40 -13.16 -10.34
N PRO A 110 3.60 -12.10 -11.14
CA PRO A 110 2.99 -11.97 -12.44
C PRO A 110 3.63 -12.87 -13.50
N VAL A 111 2.76 -13.59 -14.20
CA VAL A 111 3.10 -14.50 -15.29
C VAL A 111 2.17 -14.25 -16.47
N TRP A 112 2.73 -14.17 -17.66
CA TRP A 112 1.99 -14.10 -18.91
C TRP A 112 2.26 -15.35 -19.72
N THR A 113 1.22 -15.88 -20.36
CA THR A 113 1.36 -16.92 -21.37
C THR A 113 0.84 -16.40 -22.70
N TYR A 114 1.71 -16.40 -23.70
CA TYR A 114 1.43 -16.01 -25.08
C TYR A 114 1.38 -17.26 -25.96
N ARG A 115 0.42 -17.30 -26.89
CA ARG A 115 0.33 -18.29 -27.95
C ARG A 115 0.55 -17.62 -29.29
N VAL A 116 1.68 -17.93 -29.92
CA VAL A 116 2.15 -17.32 -31.16
C VAL A 116 2.45 -18.42 -32.16
N ARG A 117 1.64 -18.58 -33.20
CA ARG A 117 1.78 -19.72 -34.15
C ARG A 117 1.69 -21.05 -33.37
N ASP A 118 2.69 -21.93 -33.47
CA ASP A 118 2.86 -23.16 -32.69
C ASP A 118 3.63 -22.96 -31.37
N LEU A 119 4.10 -21.74 -31.09
CA LEU A 119 4.89 -21.40 -29.90
C LEU A 119 3.99 -21.05 -28.71
N VAL A 120 4.29 -21.63 -27.54
CA VAL A 120 3.79 -21.17 -26.24
C VAL A 120 4.94 -20.54 -25.47
N LEU A 121 4.87 -19.23 -25.28
CA LEU A 121 5.88 -18.46 -24.56
C LEU A 121 5.34 -17.97 -23.22
N GLU A 122 6.04 -18.28 -22.15
CA GLU A 122 5.81 -17.75 -20.82
C GLU A 122 6.75 -16.55 -20.55
N LYS A 123 6.21 -15.46 -19.99
CA LYS A 123 6.98 -14.34 -19.44
C LYS A 123 6.72 -14.25 -17.94
N ARG A 124 7.75 -14.02 -17.14
CA ARG A 124 7.66 -13.76 -15.70
C ARG A 124 8.40 -12.49 -15.34
N VAL A 125 7.90 -11.78 -14.34
CA VAL A 125 8.61 -10.67 -13.69
C VAL A 125 8.69 -10.97 -12.20
N LEU A 126 9.90 -10.93 -11.64
CA LEU A 126 10.09 -10.97 -10.19
C LEU A 126 11.17 -9.98 -9.76
N MET A 127 11.09 -9.53 -8.51
CA MET A 127 12.15 -8.79 -7.86
C MET A 127 12.76 -9.64 -6.76
N LEU A 128 14.08 -9.57 -6.61
CA LEU A 128 14.76 -10.30 -5.55
C LEU A 128 14.50 -9.60 -4.21
N HIS A 129 14.12 -10.38 -3.20
CA HIS A 129 13.86 -9.86 -1.86
C HIS A 129 15.13 -9.23 -1.28
N LEU A 130 14.97 -8.03 -0.71
CA LEU A 130 16.02 -7.16 -0.17
C LEU A 130 17.11 -6.76 -1.17
N GLN A 131 16.77 -6.69 -2.46
CA GLN A 131 17.67 -6.20 -3.51
C GLN A 131 16.93 -5.29 -4.49
N ASN A 132 17.58 -4.21 -4.93
CA ASN A 132 17.10 -3.42 -6.06
C ASN A 132 17.44 -4.13 -7.39
N THR A 133 16.93 -5.35 -7.56
CA THR A 133 17.17 -6.24 -8.70
C THR A 133 15.85 -6.79 -9.23
N VAL A 134 15.61 -6.64 -10.53
CA VAL A 134 14.46 -7.23 -11.26
C VAL A 134 14.95 -8.24 -12.29
N HIS A 135 14.27 -9.38 -12.38
CA HIS A 135 14.45 -10.36 -13.44
C HIS A 135 13.21 -10.40 -14.33
N VAL A 136 13.41 -10.24 -15.64
CA VAL A 136 12.36 -10.50 -16.65
C VAL A 136 12.76 -11.76 -17.41
N ILE A 137 11.97 -12.82 -17.24
CA ILE A 137 12.30 -14.19 -17.66
C ILE A 137 11.32 -14.63 -18.74
N TYR A 138 11.85 -15.20 -19.82
CA TYR A 138 11.10 -15.74 -20.94
C TYR A 138 11.39 -17.23 -21.07
N ARG A 139 10.34 -18.05 -21.16
CA ARG A 139 10.47 -19.51 -21.28
C ARG A 139 9.59 -20.03 -22.41
N ILE A 140 10.17 -20.80 -23.31
CA ILE A 140 9.43 -21.55 -24.32
C ILE A 140 8.91 -22.83 -23.66
N LEU A 141 7.60 -22.97 -23.57
CA LEU A 141 6.93 -24.15 -23.03
C LEU A 141 6.68 -25.19 -24.13
N GLU A 142 6.28 -24.74 -25.31
CA GLU A 142 5.95 -25.57 -26.47
C GLU A 142 6.33 -24.83 -27.78
N GLY A 143 6.54 -25.56 -28.86
CA GLY A 143 6.82 -25.02 -30.20
C GLY A 143 8.15 -25.47 -30.80
N GLU A 144 8.12 -25.87 -32.07
CA GLU A 144 9.30 -26.32 -32.80
C GLU A 144 10.00 -25.15 -33.52
N LYS A 145 9.21 -24.21 -34.05
CA LYS A 145 9.74 -23.03 -34.75
C LYS A 145 10.09 -21.92 -33.76
N ARG A 146 11.33 -21.92 -33.32
CA ARG A 146 11.79 -20.98 -32.28
C ARG A 146 12.22 -19.63 -32.86
N PRO A 147 11.86 -18.51 -32.21
CA PRO A 147 12.25 -17.17 -32.68
C PRO A 147 13.63 -16.76 -32.14
N ARG A 148 14.17 -15.67 -32.67
CA ARG A 148 15.12 -14.83 -31.93
C ARG A 148 14.33 -13.83 -31.10
N LEU A 149 14.66 -13.73 -29.82
CA LEU A 149 14.08 -12.73 -28.92
C LEU A 149 14.90 -11.45 -28.98
N GLU A 150 14.26 -10.35 -29.36
CA GLU A 150 14.83 -9.00 -29.30
C GLU A 150 14.26 -8.25 -28.10
N LEU A 151 15.16 -7.72 -27.25
CA LEU A 151 14.81 -6.98 -26.04
C LEU A 151 15.43 -5.59 -26.11
N ARG A 152 14.60 -4.56 -26.24
CA ARG A 152 15.04 -3.17 -26.30
C ARG A 152 14.69 -2.44 -25.00
N PRO A 153 15.64 -2.29 -24.06
CA PRO A 153 15.37 -1.57 -22.82
C PRO A 153 15.32 -0.05 -23.07
N ALA A 154 14.48 0.64 -22.31
CA ALA A 154 14.31 2.09 -22.36
C ALA A 154 14.29 2.68 -20.93
N PHE A 155 14.88 3.87 -20.81
CA PHE A 155 15.24 4.48 -19.54
C PHE A 155 14.83 5.94 -19.49
N PHE A 156 14.38 6.34 -18.30
CA PHE A 156 14.30 7.72 -17.87
C PHE A 156 14.53 7.75 -16.35
N PHE A 157 15.79 7.97 -15.96
CA PHE A 157 16.21 8.11 -14.57
C PHE A 157 15.63 9.41 -14.01
N ARG A 158 14.68 9.26 -13.08
CA ARG A 158 14.04 10.37 -12.38
C ARG A 158 13.50 9.91 -11.05
N HIS A 159 13.27 10.86 -10.16
CA HIS A 159 12.43 10.62 -9.00
C HIS A 159 11.03 10.18 -9.48
N TYR A 160 10.46 9.18 -8.82
CA TYR A 160 9.18 8.58 -9.22
C TYR A 160 8.01 9.59 -9.21
N GLU A 161 8.08 10.64 -8.39
CA GLU A 161 7.10 11.74 -8.39
C GLU A 161 7.41 12.88 -9.38
N SER A 162 8.59 12.92 -10.00
CA SER A 162 8.92 13.97 -10.97
C SER A 162 7.96 13.93 -12.17
N PRO A 163 7.59 15.10 -12.72
CA PRO A 163 6.86 15.19 -13.97
C PRO A 163 7.55 14.40 -15.10
N VAL A 164 6.74 13.74 -15.94
CA VAL A 164 7.26 12.90 -17.03
C VAL A 164 7.79 13.69 -18.22
N ASN A 165 7.53 15.00 -18.26
CA ASN A 165 7.98 15.91 -19.31
C ASN A 165 9.26 16.67 -18.95
N GLU A 166 9.87 16.41 -17.79
CA GLU A 166 11.20 16.95 -17.47
C GLU A 166 12.23 16.48 -18.51
N GLY A 167 13.19 17.35 -18.83
CA GLY A 167 14.26 17.02 -19.78
C GLY A 167 15.10 15.85 -19.27
N MET A 168 15.41 14.90 -20.15
CA MET A 168 16.28 13.78 -19.78
C MET A 168 17.64 14.30 -19.28
N PRO A 169 18.24 13.66 -18.25
CA PRO A 169 19.57 14.01 -17.77
C PRO A 169 20.60 14.10 -18.91
N ALA A 170 21.67 14.87 -18.69
CA ALA A 170 22.86 14.93 -19.54
C ALA A 170 23.28 13.51 -20.00
N PRO A 171 23.89 13.35 -21.20
CA PRO A 171 23.79 12.12 -21.98
C PRO A 171 24.14 10.86 -21.17
N TYR A 172 23.21 9.91 -21.15
CA TYR A 172 23.44 8.60 -20.55
C TYR A 172 24.70 7.96 -21.13
N ARG A 173 25.49 7.35 -20.25
CA ARG A 173 26.68 6.59 -20.63
C ARG A 173 26.35 5.10 -20.56
N LEU A 174 26.55 4.41 -21.68
CA LEU A 174 26.64 2.95 -21.73
C LEU A 174 28.10 2.52 -21.59
N SER A 175 28.40 1.67 -20.62
CA SER A 175 29.64 0.91 -20.53
C SER A 175 29.35 -0.57 -20.76
N ALA A 176 30.18 -1.26 -21.54
CA ALA A 176 30.03 -2.69 -21.81
C ALA A 176 31.39 -3.38 -21.62
N ILE A 177 31.45 -4.35 -20.70
CA ILE A 177 32.64 -5.14 -20.41
C ILE A 177 32.20 -6.61 -20.39
N GLU A 178 32.60 -7.38 -21.41
CA GLU A 178 32.15 -8.77 -21.59
C GLU A 178 30.61 -8.84 -21.66
N ASP A 179 29.95 -9.53 -20.73
CA ASP A 179 28.50 -9.69 -20.59
C ASP A 179 27.86 -8.67 -19.64
N ARG A 180 28.64 -7.70 -19.15
CA ARG A 180 28.21 -6.68 -18.18
C ARG A 180 27.95 -5.35 -18.88
N TYR A 181 26.72 -4.87 -18.77
CA TYR A 181 26.29 -3.60 -19.33
C TYR A 181 25.90 -2.64 -18.21
N GLU A 182 26.40 -1.42 -18.22
CA GLU A 182 26.07 -0.39 -17.22
C GLU A 182 25.55 0.87 -17.90
N ILE A 183 24.39 1.34 -17.44
CA ILE A 183 23.80 2.62 -17.81
C ILE A 183 23.96 3.57 -16.63
N SER A 184 24.65 4.69 -16.85
CA SER A 184 24.80 5.74 -15.84
C SER A 184 24.34 7.08 -16.39
N ALA A 185 23.79 7.91 -15.51
CA ALA A 185 23.60 9.33 -15.73
C ALA A 185 24.73 10.08 -15.04
N PRO A 186 25.79 10.51 -15.76
CA PRO A 186 26.87 11.28 -15.17
C PRO A 186 26.33 12.49 -14.41
N ASP A 187 26.99 12.86 -13.30
CA ASP A 187 26.67 14.02 -12.47
C ASP A 187 25.32 13.98 -11.71
N SER A 188 24.54 12.90 -11.83
CA SER A 188 23.27 12.73 -11.10
C SER A 188 23.42 12.28 -9.65
N GLY A 189 24.58 11.73 -9.27
CA GLY A 189 24.80 11.07 -7.98
C GLY A 189 24.10 9.70 -7.85
N LEU A 190 23.36 9.26 -8.87
CA LEU A 190 22.67 7.97 -8.87
C LEU A 190 23.65 6.81 -9.13
N PRO A 191 23.40 5.63 -8.54
CA PRO A 191 24.14 4.42 -8.91
C PRO A 191 23.87 4.04 -10.37
N PRO A 192 24.81 3.36 -11.05
CA PRO A 192 24.56 2.83 -12.38
C PRO A 192 23.45 1.77 -12.33
N LEU A 193 22.62 1.73 -13.37
CA LEU A 193 21.79 0.56 -13.65
C LEU A 193 22.65 -0.47 -14.37
N ARG A 194 22.85 -1.61 -13.72
CA ARG A 194 23.57 -2.76 -14.25
C ARG A 194 22.59 -3.71 -14.90
N ILE A 195 22.89 -4.08 -16.14
CA ILE A 195 22.07 -4.94 -16.98
C ILE A 195 22.90 -6.13 -17.40
N LYS A 196 22.33 -7.31 -17.24
CA LYS A 196 22.95 -8.56 -17.66
C LYS A 196 21.90 -9.48 -18.25
N LEU A 197 22.25 -10.15 -19.34
CA LEU A 197 21.47 -11.29 -19.80
C LEU A 197 22.05 -12.53 -19.19
N ALA A 198 21.20 -13.35 -18.58
CA ALA A 198 21.59 -14.68 -18.19
C ALA A 198 21.67 -15.51 -19.47
N ASN A 199 22.83 -15.53 -20.14
CA ASN A 199 23.26 -16.45 -21.22
C ASN A 199 24.60 -15.99 -21.86
N ASP A 200 25.51 -16.92 -22.16
CA ASP A 200 26.87 -16.64 -22.70
C ASP A 200 26.92 -16.18 -24.18
N CYS A 201 25.79 -16.09 -24.88
CA CYS A 201 25.74 -15.80 -26.32
C CYS A 201 24.84 -14.61 -26.69
N ALA A 202 24.51 -13.74 -25.74
CA ALA A 202 23.73 -12.54 -26.03
C ALA A 202 24.54 -11.56 -26.88
N GLN A 203 23.91 -11.01 -27.92
CA GLN A 203 24.49 -9.93 -28.72
C GLN A 203 23.80 -8.62 -28.36
N PHE A 204 24.57 -7.57 -28.08
CA PHE A 204 24.02 -6.23 -27.91
C PHE A 204 24.35 -5.38 -29.13
N THR A 205 23.32 -4.85 -29.78
CA THR A 205 23.48 -3.91 -30.90
C THR A 205 23.32 -2.49 -30.37
N VAL A 206 24.40 -1.70 -30.45
CA VAL A 206 24.38 -0.27 -30.13
C VAL A 206 23.63 0.46 -31.24
N LEU A 207 22.40 0.87 -30.96
CA LEU A 207 21.55 1.61 -31.88
C LEU A 207 20.72 2.60 -31.06
N PRO A 208 21.33 3.70 -30.57
CA PRO A 208 20.67 4.61 -29.65
C PRO A 208 19.47 5.29 -30.31
N GLN A 209 18.37 5.41 -29.56
CA GLN A 209 17.18 6.13 -30.02
C GLN A 209 16.47 6.81 -28.85
N ILE A 210 15.70 7.85 -29.18
CA ILE A 210 14.74 8.46 -28.25
C ILE A 210 13.35 7.99 -28.67
N ILE A 211 12.62 7.41 -27.74
CA ILE A 211 11.20 7.08 -27.88
C ILE A 211 10.44 8.34 -27.48
N HIS A 212 9.99 9.08 -28.49
CA HIS A 212 9.32 10.35 -28.30
C HIS A 212 7.83 10.18 -27.99
N GLN A 213 7.29 11.15 -27.25
CA GLN A 213 5.84 11.34 -27.05
C GLN A 213 5.16 10.12 -26.42
N VAL A 214 5.79 9.51 -25.42
CA VAL A 214 5.18 8.45 -24.60
C VAL A 214 4.03 9.06 -23.80
N VAL A 215 2.83 8.51 -23.92
CA VAL A 215 1.63 9.03 -23.28
C VAL A 215 1.33 8.28 -21.98
N TYR A 216 1.24 9.03 -20.89
CA TYR A 216 0.84 8.55 -19.58
C TYR A 216 -0.64 8.90 -19.36
N ARG A 217 -1.55 8.10 -19.93
CA ARG A 217 -3.01 8.37 -19.95
C ARG A 217 -3.64 8.65 -18.58
N ILE A 218 -3.12 8.04 -17.50
CA ILE A 218 -3.60 8.28 -16.13
C ILE A 218 -3.13 9.66 -15.66
N GLU A 219 -1.91 10.08 -15.98
CA GLU A 219 -1.49 11.46 -15.68
C GLU A 219 -2.34 12.47 -16.45
N GLN A 220 -2.68 12.16 -17.71
CA GLN A 220 -3.55 12.99 -18.54
C GLN A 220 -4.94 13.15 -17.92
N SER A 221 -5.58 12.04 -17.52
CA SER A 221 -6.92 12.07 -16.90
C SER A 221 -6.92 12.77 -15.54
N ARG A 222 -5.76 12.80 -14.86
CA ARG A 222 -5.55 13.48 -13.58
C ARG A 222 -5.16 14.95 -13.70
N GLY A 223 -4.91 15.45 -14.92
CA GLY A 223 -4.52 16.84 -15.20
C GLY A 223 -3.04 17.16 -14.97
N TYR A 224 -2.17 16.15 -14.93
CA TYR A 224 -0.71 16.32 -14.80
C TYR A 224 -0.01 16.37 -16.15
N ALA A 225 1.29 16.71 -16.16
CA ALA A 225 2.13 16.50 -17.33
C ALA A 225 2.11 15.01 -17.69
N TYR A 226 1.78 14.70 -18.95
CA TYR A 226 1.44 13.34 -19.37
C TYR A 226 2.15 12.87 -20.65
N GLU A 227 2.98 13.71 -21.27
CA GLU A 227 3.81 13.34 -22.42
C GLU A 227 5.28 13.41 -22.04
N GLY A 228 6.02 12.32 -22.28
CA GLY A 228 7.43 12.20 -21.93
C GLY A 228 8.27 11.58 -23.04
N ASN A 229 9.58 11.47 -22.79
CA ASN A 229 10.53 10.77 -23.66
C ASN A 229 11.24 9.68 -22.88
N LEU A 230 11.61 8.59 -23.57
CA LEU A 230 12.52 7.58 -23.03
C LEU A 230 13.76 7.48 -23.92
N TRP A 231 14.92 7.22 -23.31
CA TRP A 231 16.15 6.94 -24.05
C TRP A 231 16.45 5.44 -24.05
N SER A 232 16.90 4.91 -25.18
CA SER A 232 17.28 3.51 -25.31
C SER A 232 18.63 3.40 -26.03
N PRO A 233 19.63 2.71 -25.45
CA PRO A 233 20.98 2.59 -26.02
C PRO A 233 21.06 1.65 -27.23
N GLY A 234 20.07 0.78 -27.41
CA GLY A 234 20.15 -0.35 -28.32
C GLY A 234 19.28 -1.50 -27.84
N PHE A 235 19.50 -2.68 -28.38
CA PHE A 235 18.74 -3.89 -28.05
C PHE A 235 19.63 -5.12 -27.95
N PHE A 236 19.15 -6.10 -27.19
CA PHE A 236 19.74 -7.42 -27.08
C PHE A 236 19.07 -8.40 -28.04
N HIS A 237 19.85 -9.29 -28.62
CA HIS A 237 19.38 -10.47 -29.33
C HIS A 237 19.74 -11.73 -28.56
N VAL A 238 18.74 -12.59 -28.38
CA VAL A 238 18.91 -13.93 -27.84
C VAL A 238 18.35 -14.93 -28.83
N ASP A 239 19.21 -15.82 -29.32
CA ASP A 239 18.78 -16.92 -30.17
C ASP A 239 18.17 -18.03 -29.32
N MET A 240 16.88 -18.32 -29.52
CA MET A 240 16.15 -19.34 -28.76
C MET A 240 16.12 -20.71 -29.45
N GLN A 241 16.78 -20.89 -30.61
CA GLN A 241 16.75 -22.17 -31.37
C GLN A 241 17.18 -23.37 -30.52
N GLU A 242 18.23 -23.23 -29.72
CA GLU A 242 18.79 -24.31 -28.89
C GLU A 242 18.49 -24.12 -27.39
N ARG A 243 17.62 -23.17 -27.03
CA ARG A 243 17.40 -22.76 -25.64
C ARG A 243 15.91 -22.66 -25.31
N ASN A 244 15.56 -23.07 -24.10
CA ASN A 244 14.18 -22.95 -23.61
C ASN A 244 13.96 -21.70 -22.77
N MET A 245 15.02 -20.99 -22.36
CA MET A 245 14.91 -19.85 -21.46
C MET A 245 15.89 -18.73 -21.80
N ALA A 246 15.44 -17.50 -21.61
CA ALA A 246 16.25 -16.29 -21.61
C ALA A 246 15.80 -15.37 -20.47
N ALA A 247 16.73 -14.67 -19.83
CA ALA A 247 16.38 -13.65 -18.84
C ALA A 247 17.24 -12.41 -19.01
N ILE A 248 16.60 -11.25 -18.85
CA ILE A 248 17.29 -9.97 -18.70
C ILE A 248 17.12 -9.50 -17.25
N MET A 249 18.24 -9.17 -16.63
CA MET A 249 18.34 -8.75 -15.24
C MET A 249 18.74 -7.27 -15.22
N GLY A 250 18.08 -6.49 -14.37
CA GLY A 250 18.39 -5.08 -14.14
C GLY A 250 18.55 -4.84 -12.65
N SER A 251 19.65 -4.18 -12.25
CA SER A 251 19.98 -4.02 -10.83
C SER A 251 20.78 -2.76 -10.54
N THR A 252 20.60 -2.17 -9.36
CA THR A 252 21.54 -1.16 -8.82
C THR A 252 22.57 -1.76 -7.87
N GLU A 253 22.49 -3.06 -7.59
CA GLU A 253 23.43 -3.79 -6.72
C GLU A 253 24.79 -3.97 -7.38
N GLU A 254 25.82 -4.26 -6.60
CA GLU A 254 27.16 -4.57 -7.12
C GLU A 254 27.18 -5.91 -7.88
N TRP A 255 28.08 -6.05 -8.86
CA TRP A 255 28.21 -7.28 -9.67
C TRP A 255 28.43 -8.54 -8.84
N GLY A 256 29.10 -8.42 -7.69
CA GLY A 256 29.28 -9.53 -6.76
C GLY A 256 27.97 -10.08 -6.20
N ILE A 257 26.93 -9.24 -6.06
CA ILE A 257 25.58 -9.62 -5.62
C ILE A 257 24.76 -10.13 -6.82
N ILE A 258 24.79 -9.41 -7.94
CA ILE A 258 24.03 -9.75 -9.16
C ILE A 258 24.37 -11.17 -9.64
N ASN A 259 25.64 -11.59 -9.55
CA ASN A 259 26.08 -12.89 -10.06
C ASN A 259 25.79 -14.08 -9.11
N VAL A 260 25.22 -13.85 -7.91
CA VAL A 260 24.98 -14.93 -6.93
C VAL A 260 23.81 -15.82 -7.35
N LEU A 261 22.71 -15.21 -7.79
CA LEU A 261 21.46 -15.92 -8.06
C LEU A 261 21.11 -15.86 -9.55
N PRO A 262 21.43 -16.91 -10.33
CA PRO A 262 20.90 -17.02 -11.69
C PRO A 262 19.35 -17.12 -11.68
N PRO A 263 18.68 -16.88 -12.82
CA PRO A 263 17.23 -16.75 -12.87
C PRO A 263 16.45 -17.93 -12.27
N GLU A 264 16.87 -19.18 -12.52
CA GLU A 264 16.21 -20.37 -11.98
C GLU A 264 16.36 -20.45 -10.45
N ALA A 265 17.53 -20.11 -9.92
CA ALA A 265 17.76 -20.08 -8.48
C ALA A 265 16.98 -18.93 -7.82
N ALA A 266 16.85 -17.78 -8.49
CA ALA A 266 16.04 -16.67 -8.02
C ALA A 266 14.54 -17.02 -7.94
N ILE A 267 14.01 -17.76 -8.93
CA ILE A 267 12.63 -18.29 -8.89
C ILE A 267 12.47 -19.24 -7.69
N ALA A 268 13.37 -20.22 -7.56
CA ALA A 268 13.29 -21.22 -6.49
C ALA A 268 13.38 -20.58 -5.09
N ALA A 269 14.25 -19.60 -4.90
CA ALA A 269 14.40 -18.88 -3.63
C ALA A 269 13.13 -18.10 -3.27
N GLU A 270 12.48 -17.45 -4.25
CA GLU A 270 11.23 -16.72 -4.03
C GLU A 270 10.04 -17.67 -3.78
N GLU A 271 10.00 -18.83 -4.45
CA GLU A 271 9.03 -19.89 -4.18
C GLU A 271 9.17 -20.43 -2.74
N GLU A 272 10.39 -20.69 -2.29
CA GLU A 272 10.68 -21.13 -0.92
C GLU A 272 10.25 -20.07 0.11
N ARG A 273 10.60 -18.80 -0.11
CA ARG A 273 10.22 -17.68 0.76
C ARG A 273 8.70 -17.58 0.89
N ARG A 274 7.98 -17.64 -0.22
CA ARG A 274 6.51 -17.55 -0.26
C ARG A 274 5.83 -18.76 0.37
N ALA A 275 6.39 -19.96 0.21
CA ALA A 275 5.91 -21.15 0.88
C ALA A 275 6.03 -20.99 2.42
N LYS A 276 7.18 -20.52 2.90
CA LYS A 276 7.41 -20.25 4.32
C LYS A 276 6.41 -19.23 4.88
N MET A 277 6.12 -18.15 4.14
CA MET A 277 5.12 -17.16 4.57
C MET A 277 3.73 -17.77 4.80
N LEU A 278 3.28 -18.68 3.93
CA LEU A 278 2.00 -19.36 4.13
C LEU A 278 2.06 -20.34 5.30
N ASP A 279 3.19 -21.00 5.52
CA ASP A 279 3.35 -21.92 6.65
C ASP A 279 3.37 -21.19 8.01
N ASP A 280 3.90 -19.96 8.04
CA ASP A 280 3.92 -19.10 9.23
C ASP A 280 2.53 -18.48 9.53
N ALA A 281 1.71 -18.20 8.51
CA ALA A 281 0.39 -17.61 8.66
C ALA A 281 -0.61 -18.48 9.45
N LEU A 282 -1.68 -17.88 9.98
CA LEU A 282 -2.76 -18.64 10.62
C LEU A 282 -3.35 -19.69 9.66
N PRO A 283 -3.79 -20.88 10.14
CA PRO A 283 -4.29 -21.97 9.29
C PRO A 283 -5.36 -21.54 8.26
N GLU A 284 -6.27 -20.68 8.67
CA GLU A 284 -7.37 -20.13 7.87
C GLU A 284 -6.87 -19.20 6.75
N ALA A 285 -5.65 -18.65 6.88
CA ALA A 285 -5.01 -17.76 5.92
C ALA A 285 -4.14 -18.48 4.88
N ARG A 286 -3.95 -19.80 4.99
CA ARG A 286 -2.96 -20.53 4.16
C ARG A 286 -3.46 -20.96 2.78
N ARG A 287 -4.75 -20.76 2.47
CA ARG A 287 -5.36 -21.25 1.21
C ARG A 287 -6.40 -20.30 0.65
N GLY A 288 -6.58 -20.32 -0.68
CA GLY A 288 -7.61 -19.57 -1.38
C GLY A 288 -7.42 -18.06 -1.25
N PHE A 289 -8.54 -17.32 -1.24
CA PHE A 289 -8.55 -15.87 -1.15
C PHE A 289 -7.64 -15.26 -0.05
N PRO A 290 -7.66 -15.72 1.22
CA PRO A 290 -6.80 -15.12 2.22
C PRO A 290 -5.30 -15.40 1.99
N ALA A 291 -4.92 -16.50 1.33
CA ALA A 291 -3.52 -16.74 0.96
C ALA A 291 -3.02 -15.71 -0.08
N GLU A 292 -3.89 -15.30 -1.01
CA GLU A 292 -3.58 -14.22 -1.94
C GLU A 292 -3.33 -12.91 -1.19
N LEU A 293 -4.12 -12.62 -0.15
CA LEU A 293 -3.92 -11.43 0.69
C LEU A 293 -2.70 -11.53 1.60
N VAL A 294 -2.23 -12.73 1.99
CA VAL A 294 -0.93 -12.90 2.66
C VAL A 294 0.19 -12.43 1.73
N PHE A 295 0.15 -12.82 0.45
CA PHE A 295 1.12 -12.37 -0.55
C PHE A 295 0.99 -10.88 -0.87
N ALA A 296 -0.22 -10.34 -0.92
CA ALA A 296 -0.43 -8.90 -1.11
C ALA A 296 0.10 -8.10 0.09
N GLY A 297 -0.15 -8.59 1.31
CA GLY A 297 0.27 -7.95 2.55
C GLY A 297 1.79 -7.89 2.72
N ASP A 298 2.51 -8.88 2.20
CA ASP A 298 3.98 -8.89 2.15
C ASP A 298 4.58 -7.71 1.40
N GLN A 299 3.88 -7.20 0.39
CA GLN A 299 4.41 -6.16 -0.45
C GLN A 299 4.68 -4.84 0.29
N PHE A 300 4.00 -4.62 1.42
CA PHE A 300 4.03 -3.37 2.17
C PHE A 300 5.06 -3.35 3.31
N ILE A 301 5.47 -4.52 3.85
CA ILE A 301 6.44 -4.58 4.95
C ILE A 301 7.85 -4.42 4.36
N ILE A 302 8.57 -3.40 4.83
CA ILE A 302 9.88 -3.07 4.26
C ILE A 302 10.96 -2.87 5.32
N THR A 303 12.20 -3.04 4.85
CA THR A 303 13.42 -2.56 5.51
C THR A 303 13.86 -1.27 4.81
N PRO A 304 13.69 -0.09 5.43
CA PRO A 304 13.87 1.18 4.72
C PRO A 304 15.33 1.41 4.30
N ALA A 305 15.57 1.45 2.99
CA ALA A 305 16.87 1.73 2.39
C ALA A 305 17.25 3.21 2.61
N GLY A 306 17.95 3.52 3.70
CA GLY A 306 18.40 4.89 3.96
C GLY A 306 18.55 5.28 5.43
N ARG A 307 18.05 4.46 6.36
CA ARG A 307 18.11 4.73 7.80
C ARG A 307 19.29 4.03 8.47
N ALA A 308 20.50 4.20 7.93
CA ALA A 308 21.69 3.45 8.35
C ALA A 308 22.04 3.64 9.84
N GLU A 309 21.90 4.85 10.38
CA GLU A 309 22.12 5.11 11.82
C GLU A 309 21.12 4.37 12.70
N GLU A 310 19.86 4.28 12.27
CA GLU A 310 18.83 3.55 13.00
C GLU A 310 19.01 2.05 12.89
N ALA A 311 19.33 1.55 11.70
CA ALA A 311 19.67 0.15 11.51
C ALA A 311 20.84 -0.24 12.40
N ALA A 312 21.88 0.59 12.49
CA ALA A 312 23.00 0.37 13.39
C ALA A 312 22.58 0.33 14.87
N ARG A 313 21.72 1.26 15.31
CA ARG A 313 21.19 1.28 16.69
C ARG A 313 20.31 0.07 16.99
N ALA A 314 19.39 -0.27 16.08
CA ALA A 314 18.51 -1.42 16.21
C ALA A 314 19.32 -2.72 16.30
N HIS A 315 20.26 -2.94 15.36
CA HIS A 315 21.12 -4.13 15.37
C HIS A 315 21.95 -4.25 16.67
N ALA A 316 22.43 -3.13 17.23
CA ALA A 316 23.16 -3.14 18.50
C ALA A 316 22.30 -3.61 19.69
N ALA A 317 20.98 -3.44 19.61
CA ALA A 317 20.01 -3.94 20.59
C ALA A 317 19.44 -5.33 20.25
N GLY A 318 19.94 -5.99 19.18
CA GLY A 318 19.36 -7.24 18.67
C GLY A 318 18.00 -7.06 17.99
N ASP A 319 17.74 -5.87 17.48
CA ASP A 319 16.50 -5.45 16.83
C ASP A 319 16.72 -5.18 15.34
N GLU A 320 15.65 -5.05 14.55
CA GLU A 320 15.73 -4.61 13.15
C GLU A 320 14.81 -3.42 12.87
N VAL A 321 15.19 -2.60 11.89
CA VAL A 321 14.30 -1.53 11.41
C VAL A 321 13.30 -2.11 10.43
N ARG A 322 12.02 -2.00 10.76
CA ARG A 322 10.90 -2.37 9.89
C ARG A 322 9.85 -1.28 9.89
N THR A 323 9.24 -1.07 8.73
CA THR A 323 8.13 -0.13 8.56
C THR A 323 7.17 -0.63 7.48
N VAL A 324 6.06 0.07 7.27
CA VAL A 324 5.03 -0.29 6.30
C VAL A 324 4.85 0.84 5.30
N ILE A 325 5.01 0.56 4.00
CA ILE A 325 4.58 1.47 2.94
C ILE A 325 3.05 1.49 2.93
N ALA A 326 2.44 2.66 3.11
CA ALA A 326 0.98 2.76 3.23
C ALA A 326 0.26 2.29 1.97
N GLY A 327 0.85 2.53 0.80
CA GLY A 327 0.46 1.88 -0.44
C GLY A 327 1.19 2.34 -1.68
N TYR A 328 0.98 1.58 -2.74
CA TYR A 328 1.66 1.77 -4.01
C TYR A 328 0.72 2.40 -5.05
N HIS A 329 1.20 3.42 -5.77
CA HIS A 329 2.63 3.67 -5.97
C HIS A 329 3.27 4.79 -5.13
N TRP A 330 2.48 5.73 -4.60
CA TRP A 330 3.02 7.04 -4.18
C TRP A 330 3.11 7.27 -2.69
N PHE A 331 2.56 6.40 -1.83
CA PHE A 331 2.75 6.61 -0.40
C PHE A 331 4.12 6.13 0.06
N THR A 332 4.57 6.73 1.16
CA THR A 332 5.75 6.34 1.95
C THR A 332 5.29 5.54 3.16
N ASP A 333 6.10 5.45 4.22
CA ASP A 333 5.64 4.91 5.49
C ASP A 333 4.91 5.94 6.34
N TRP A 334 3.67 5.60 6.68
CA TRP A 334 2.75 6.43 7.45
C TRP A 334 2.43 5.76 8.77
N GLY A 335 2.59 6.48 9.88
CA GLY A 335 2.39 5.94 11.22
C GLY A 335 0.96 5.47 11.44
N ARG A 336 -0.03 6.25 10.98
CA ARG A 336 -1.45 5.87 11.07
C ARG A 336 -1.71 4.54 10.35
N ASP A 337 -1.36 4.46 9.07
CA ASP A 337 -1.60 3.28 8.25
C ASP A 337 -0.85 2.06 8.77
N THR A 338 0.38 2.26 9.24
CA THR A 338 1.19 1.20 9.87
C THR A 338 0.47 0.60 11.08
N MET A 339 0.00 1.45 12.00
CA MET A 339 -0.63 0.97 13.24
C MET A 339 -2.00 0.32 13.01
N ILE A 340 -2.79 0.83 12.05
CA ILE A 340 -4.05 0.19 11.64
C ILE A 340 -3.78 -1.15 10.96
N SER A 341 -2.77 -1.22 10.09
CA SER A 341 -2.50 -2.41 9.27
C SER A 341 -1.76 -3.52 10.01
N LEU A 342 -1.12 -3.22 11.15
CA LEU A 342 -0.17 -4.12 11.83
C LEU A 342 -0.74 -5.52 12.06
N GLU A 343 -1.98 -5.62 12.54
CA GLU A 343 -2.59 -6.91 12.83
C GLU A 343 -2.78 -7.76 11.57
N GLY A 344 -3.40 -7.19 10.54
CA GLY A 344 -3.68 -7.91 9.30
C GLY A 344 -2.42 -8.23 8.51
N LEU A 345 -1.44 -7.32 8.47
CA LEU A 345 -0.20 -7.53 7.71
C LEU A 345 0.80 -8.44 8.42
N ALA A 346 0.86 -8.41 9.75
CA ALA A 346 1.93 -9.11 10.48
C ALA A 346 1.40 -10.21 11.41
N LEU A 347 0.39 -9.93 12.24
CA LEU A 347 -0.06 -10.90 13.25
C LEU A 347 -0.84 -12.07 12.63
N VAL A 348 -1.81 -11.78 11.75
CA VAL A 348 -2.59 -12.79 11.04
C VAL A 348 -1.71 -13.64 10.11
N THR A 349 -0.60 -13.07 9.63
CA THR A 349 0.36 -13.76 8.76
C THR A 349 1.52 -14.41 9.53
N GLY A 350 1.48 -14.45 10.87
CA GLY A 350 2.52 -15.09 11.69
C GLY A 350 3.85 -14.35 11.82
N ARG A 351 3.94 -13.14 11.26
CA ARG A 351 5.12 -12.24 11.28
C ARG A 351 5.20 -11.41 12.56
N CYS A 352 5.05 -12.09 13.70
CA CYS A 352 5.03 -11.45 15.01
C CYS A 352 6.36 -10.74 15.33
N LEU A 353 7.49 -11.30 14.88
CA LEU A 353 8.80 -10.65 15.09
C LEU A 353 8.87 -9.31 14.37
N GLU A 354 8.48 -9.23 13.09
CA GLU A 354 8.43 -7.96 12.37
C GLU A 354 7.44 -6.98 13.01
N ALA A 355 6.31 -7.45 13.55
CA ALA A 355 5.38 -6.58 14.28
C ALA A 355 6.02 -5.91 15.50
N GLY A 356 6.82 -6.67 16.27
CA GLY A 356 7.60 -6.14 17.38
C GLY A 356 8.64 -5.11 16.93
N TYR A 357 9.35 -5.40 15.82
CA TYR A 357 10.32 -4.50 15.19
C TYR A 357 9.69 -3.17 14.78
N ILE A 358 8.51 -3.21 14.16
CA ILE A 358 7.74 -2.02 13.77
C ILE A 358 7.38 -1.18 15.01
N LEU A 359 6.79 -1.79 16.04
CA LEU A 359 6.36 -1.08 17.24
C LEU A 359 7.52 -0.40 17.97
N ARG A 360 8.66 -1.08 18.10
CA ARG A 360 9.86 -0.52 18.72
C ARG A 360 10.54 0.52 17.84
N THR A 361 10.56 0.34 16.52
CA THR A 361 11.05 1.36 15.58
C THR A 361 10.26 2.66 15.76
N PHE A 362 8.93 2.62 15.73
CA PHE A 362 8.10 3.84 15.87
C PHE A 362 8.21 4.49 17.25
N SER A 363 8.46 3.73 18.32
CA SER A 363 8.62 4.30 19.67
C SER A 363 9.83 5.23 19.77
N HIS A 364 10.89 4.97 19.00
CA HIS A 364 12.10 5.78 18.97
C HIS A 364 11.87 7.15 18.30
N TYR A 365 10.77 7.28 17.56
CA TYR A 365 10.39 8.52 16.89
C TYR A 365 9.37 9.34 17.66
N VAL A 366 8.94 8.91 18.85
CA VAL A 366 8.01 9.70 19.66
C VAL A 366 8.64 11.05 20.00
N ARG A 367 7.95 12.13 19.65
CA ARG A 367 8.34 13.51 19.98
C ARG A 367 7.12 14.26 20.49
N ASP A 368 7.27 14.92 21.63
CA ASP A 368 6.18 15.66 22.29
C ASP A 368 4.91 14.81 22.48
N GLY A 369 5.08 13.51 22.75
CA GLY A 369 3.97 12.57 22.87
C GLY A 369 3.24 12.24 21.57
N LEU A 370 3.84 12.44 20.40
CA LEU A 370 3.28 12.07 19.10
C LEU A 370 4.21 11.11 18.35
N ILE A 371 3.66 10.10 17.68
CA ILE A 371 4.38 9.36 16.64
C ILE A 371 4.35 10.16 15.32
N PRO A 372 5.31 9.95 14.40
CA PRO A 372 5.26 10.58 13.09
C PRO A 372 4.06 10.07 12.29
N ASN A 373 3.37 11.00 11.61
CA ASN A 373 2.30 10.71 10.67
C ASN A 373 2.85 10.08 9.39
N MET A 374 3.95 10.62 8.86
CA MET A 374 4.61 10.13 7.65
C MET A 374 6.10 10.46 7.67
N PHE A 375 6.89 9.66 6.99
CA PHE A 375 8.26 10.03 6.60
C PHE A 375 8.28 10.36 5.11
N PRO A 376 8.67 11.58 4.71
CA PRO A 376 8.76 11.92 3.29
C PRO A 376 9.83 11.10 2.57
N ASP A 377 9.61 10.83 1.28
CA ASP A 377 10.53 10.05 0.46
C ASP A 377 11.86 10.80 0.29
N GLY A 378 12.99 10.13 0.54
CA GLY A 378 14.31 10.77 0.49
C GLY A 378 14.64 11.67 1.69
N GLU A 379 13.73 11.86 2.65
CA GLU A 379 13.99 12.63 3.88
C GLU A 379 14.28 11.72 5.09
N LYS A 380 14.91 12.30 6.12
CA LYS A 380 15.22 11.60 7.39
C LYS A 380 14.28 11.95 8.53
N GLU A 381 13.56 13.07 8.45
CA GLU A 381 12.69 13.54 9.53
C GLU A 381 11.23 13.20 9.28
N GLY A 382 10.55 12.68 10.30
CA GLY A 382 9.12 12.44 10.26
C GLY A 382 8.31 13.73 10.44
N LEU A 383 7.12 13.76 9.83
CA LEU A 383 6.14 14.83 10.01
C LEU A 383 5.10 14.42 11.06
N TYR A 384 4.81 15.27 12.04
CA TYR A 384 4.01 14.93 13.23
C TYR A 384 2.57 15.50 13.21
N HIS A 385 2.05 15.83 12.03
CA HIS A 385 0.74 16.48 11.87
C HIS A 385 -0.43 15.49 12.03
N THR A 386 -0.58 14.87 13.20
CA THR A 386 -1.60 13.84 13.43
C THR A 386 -2.05 13.81 14.89
N ALA A 387 -3.36 13.67 15.10
CA ALA A 387 -3.97 13.54 16.42
C ALA A 387 -4.45 12.10 16.70
N ASP A 388 -4.56 11.25 15.67
CA ASP A 388 -5.08 9.89 15.78
C ASP A 388 -4.00 8.81 15.70
N ALA A 389 -2.94 9.00 14.92
CA ALA A 389 -1.91 7.96 14.68
C ALA A 389 -1.30 7.44 15.98
N THR A 390 -1.02 8.34 16.92
CA THR A 390 -0.46 7.97 18.23
C THR A 390 -1.42 7.13 19.06
N LEU A 391 -2.72 7.34 18.96
CA LEU A 391 -3.69 6.53 19.70
C LEU A 391 -3.86 5.15 19.07
N TRP A 392 -3.72 5.05 17.74
CA TRP A 392 -3.62 3.76 17.04
C TRP A 392 -2.41 2.95 17.48
N PHE A 393 -1.31 3.58 17.91
CA PHE A 393 -0.14 2.86 18.47
C PHE A 393 -0.48 2.04 19.72
N PHE A 394 -1.32 2.57 20.63
CA PHE A 394 -1.82 1.82 21.80
C PHE A 394 -2.67 0.63 21.36
N HIS A 395 -3.56 0.84 20.38
CA HIS A 395 -4.38 -0.21 19.82
C HIS A 395 -3.50 -1.33 19.22
N ALA A 396 -2.54 -0.97 18.36
CA ALA A 396 -1.64 -1.90 17.70
C ALA A 396 -0.80 -2.72 18.70
N LEU A 397 -0.28 -2.09 19.76
CA LEU A 397 0.43 -2.79 20.82
C LEU A 397 -0.49 -3.77 21.57
N SER A 398 -1.74 -3.39 21.87
CA SER A 398 -2.69 -4.32 22.51
C SER A 398 -2.93 -5.56 21.65
N ARG A 399 -3.11 -5.37 20.33
CA ARG A 399 -3.25 -6.50 19.38
C ARG A 399 -2.00 -7.37 19.36
N TYR A 400 -0.82 -6.76 19.31
CA TYR A 400 0.46 -7.49 19.38
C TYR A 400 0.58 -8.33 20.65
N LEU A 401 0.35 -7.74 21.82
CA LEU A 401 0.44 -8.44 23.10
C LEU A 401 -0.60 -9.55 23.23
N HIS A 402 -1.79 -9.39 22.66
CA HIS A 402 -2.79 -10.45 22.62
C HIS A 402 -2.30 -11.69 21.84
N TYR A 403 -1.53 -11.49 20.77
CA TYR A 403 -0.98 -12.57 19.95
C TYR A 403 0.29 -13.20 20.54
N THR A 404 1.14 -12.41 21.20
CA THR A 404 2.51 -12.84 21.55
C THR A 404 2.77 -12.98 23.04
N ASP A 405 1.96 -12.33 23.89
CA ASP A 405 2.24 -12.13 25.31
C ASP A 405 3.67 -11.59 25.59
N ASP A 406 4.23 -10.80 24.67
CA ASP A 406 5.60 -10.28 24.77
C ASP A 406 5.70 -9.17 25.83
N ARG A 407 5.87 -9.62 27.07
CA ARG A 407 6.06 -8.77 28.26
C ARG A 407 7.32 -7.90 28.17
N THR A 408 8.36 -8.36 27.46
CA THR A 408 9.61 -7.58 27.31
C THR A 408 9.36 -6.34 26.48
N THR A 409 8.68 -6.46 25.33
CA THR A 409 8.30 -5.30 24.52
C THR A 409 7.36 -4.36 25.29
N LEU A 410 6.38 -4.88 26.04
CA LEU A 410 5.54 -4.01 26.88
C LEU A 410 6.36 -3.24 27.91
N HIS A 411 7.26 -3.92 28.64
CA HIS A 411 8.11 -3.29 29.65
C HIS A 411 8.97 -2.15 29.06
N LEU A 412 9.53 -2.37 27.86
CA LEU A 412 10.32 -1.36 27.14
C LEU A 412 9.47 -0.16 26.68
N LEU A 413 8.23 -0.41 26.21
CA LEU A 413 7.37 0.63 25.65
C LEU A 413 6.52 1.37 26.68
N LEU A 414 6.24 0.78 27.85
CA LEU A 414 5.36 1.37 28.85
C LEU A 414 5.78 2.78 29.30
N PRO A 415 7.07 3.08 29.56
CA PRO A 415 7.49 4.45 29.87
C PRO A 415 7.17 5.46 28.76
N VAL A 416 7.31 5.05 27.50
CA VAL A 416 7.01 5.89 26.33
C VAL A 416 5.50 6.13 26.23
N LEU A 417 4.67 5.12 26.48
CA LEU A 417 3.22 5.23 26.46
C LEU A 417 2.70 6.13 27.59
N ILE A 418 3.31 6.05 28.78
CA ILE A 418 3.05 6.98 29.89
C ILE A 418 3.38 8.41 29.46
N ASP A 419 4.58 8.63 28.89
CA ASP A 419 4.98 9.97 28.43
C ASP A 419 4.01 10.55 27.38
N ILE A 420 3.57 9.73 26.43
CA ILE A 420 2.55 10.10 25.44
C ILE A 420 1.26 10.56 26.13
N ALA A 421 0.73 9.76 27.06
CA ALA A 421 -0.52 10.08 27.75
C ALA A 421 -0.40 11.38 28.58
N GLU A 422 0.75 11.59 29.25
CA GLU A 422 1.01 12.82 30.00
C GLU A 422 1.13 14.07 29.10
N HIS A 423 1.66 13.93 27.88
CA HIS A 423 1.67 15.02 26.90
C HIS A 423 0.25 15.35 26.42
N HIS A 424 -0.62 14.37 26.20
CA HIS A 424 -2.02 14.64 25.85
C HIS A 424 -2.81 15.25 27.00
N LEU A 425 -2.57 14.82 28.24
CA LEU A 425 -3.23 15.38 29.43
C LEU A 425 -2.86 16.85 29.68
N ARG A 426 -1.59 17.22 29.47
CA ARG A 426 -1.09 18.60 29.66
C ARG A 426 -1.31 19.48 28.43
N GLY A 427 -1.31 18.87 27.25
CA GLY A 427 -1.34 19.49 25.95
C GLY A 427 -0.01 19.38 25.22
N THR A 428 -0.11 19.15 23.91
CA THR A 428 1.03 19.02 22.98
C THR A 428 0.80 19.88 21.73
N ARG A 429 1.59 19.63 20.68
CA ARG A 429 1.55 20.29 19.38
C ARG A 429 0.13 20.31 18.81
N PHE A 430 -0.12 21.31 17.97
CA PHE A 430 -1.38 21.49 17.24
C PHE A 430 -2.64 21.61 18.12
N ASN A 431 -2.46 22.09 19.35
CA ASN A 431 -3.53 22.26 20.34
C ASN A 431 -4.23 20.94 20.70
N ILE A 432 -3.50 19.82 20.62
CA ILE A 432 -3.98 18.51 21.06
C ILE A 432 -3.87 18.46 22.58
N HIS A 433 -5.00 18.41 23.29
CA HIS A 433 -5.02 18.32 24.74
C HIS A 433 -6.33 17.75 25.27
N VAL A 434 -6.32 17.26 26.51
CA VAL A 434 -7.54 16.90 27.24
C VAL A 434 -8.20 18.14 27.83
N ASP A 435 -9.48 18.34 27.56
CA ASP A 435 -10.27 19.38 28.20
C ASP A 435 -10.53 19.00 29.67
N PRO A 436 -10.04 19.77 30.64
CA PRO A 436 -10.12 19.43 32.05
C PRO A 436 -11.53 19.55 32.62
N ARG A 437 -12.55 19.93 31.83
CA ARG A 437 -13.97 20.00 32.26
C ARG A 437 -14.73 18.71 31.99
N ASP A 438 -14.37 17.96 30.96
CA ASP A 438 -15.07 16.73 30.58
C ASP A 438 -14.14 15.53 30.38
N GLY A 439 -12.82 15.71 30.36
CA GLY A 439 -11.87 14.62 30.18
C GLY A 439 -11.77 14.14 28.72
N LEU A 440 -12.37 14.85 27.77
CA LEU A 440 -12.33 14.54 26.35
C LEU A 440 -11.15 15.24 25.68
N LEU A 441 -10.57 14.58 24.68
CA LEU A 441 -9.46 15.09 23.89
C LEU A 441 -9.99 16.01 22.79
N THR A 442 -9.47 17.24 22.77
CA THR A 442 -9.73 18.24 21.74
C THR A 442 -8.47 18.48 20.93
N GLN A 443 -8.61 18.74 19.64
CA GLN A 443 -7.52 19.03 18.73
C GLN A 443 -7.90 20.10 17.71
N GLY A 444 -6.90 20.74 17.12
CA GLY A 444 -7.09 21.54 15.93
C GLY A 444 -6.23 22.79 15.94
N THR A 445 -5.57 23.03 14.82
CA THR A 445 -4.87 24.28 14.53
C THR A 445 -5.27 24.71 13.12
N GLU A 446 -5.40 26.03 12.92
CA GLU A 446 -5.71 26.58 11.61
C GLU A 446 -4.68 26.14 10.56
N GLY A 447 -5.14 25.87 9.34
CA GLY A 447 -4.30 25.34 8.25
C GLY A 447 -3.92 23.85 8.36
N TYR A 448 -4.18 23.16 9.48
CA TYR A 448 -3.85 21.73 9.63
C TYR A 448 -5.08 20.82 9.62
N GLN A 449 -4.85 19.61 9.13
CA GLN A 449 -5.77 18.49 9.08
C GLN A 449 -5.15 17.31 9.84
N LEU A 450 -5.69 16.98 11.00
CA LEU A 450 -5.01 16.12 11.99
C LEU A 450 -5.67 14.74 12.18
N THR A 451 -6.81 14.51 11.53
CA THR A 451 -7.53 13.22 11.54
C THR A 451 -7.26 12.45 10.26
N TRP A 452 -7.61 11.16 10.19
CA TRP A 452 -7.51 10.37 8.95
C TRP A 452 -8.29 10.93 7.75
N MET A 453 -9.29 11.77 7.99
CA MET A 453 -9.94 12.54 6.94
C MET A 453 -9.14 13.81 6.59
N ASP A 454 -7.94 13.64 6.01
CA ASP A 454 -6.88 14.66 5.84
C ASP A 454 -6.70 15.23 4.42
N ALA A 455 -7.73 15.19 3.58
CA ALA A 455 -7.70 15.88 2.28
C ALA A 455 -7.51 17.41 2.43
N LYS A 456 -6.46 17.94 1.79
CA LYS A 456 -6.13 19.37 1.77
C LYS A 456 -5.56 19.79 0.41
N MET A 457 -6.11 20.86 -0.14
CA MET A 457 -5.61 21.50 -1.37
C MET A 457 -5.23 22.96 -1.09
N GLY A 458 -3.94 23.29 -1.18
CA GLY A 458 -3.45 24.63 -0.81
C GLY A 458 -3.85 24.93 0.64
N ASP A 459 -4.60 26.00 0.88
CA ASP A 459 -5.11 26.34 2.22
C ASP A 459 -6.50 25.75 2.54
N TRP A 460 -7.14 25.10 1.56
CA TRP A 460 -8.47 24.51 1.75
C TRP A 460 -8.37 23.11 2.37
N VAL A 461 -8.76 23.01 3.65
CA VAL A 461 -9.03 21.73 4.32
C VAL A 461 -10.44 21.30 3.95
N VAL A 462 -10.58 20.16 3.26
CA VAL A 462 -11.86 19.72 2.67
C VAL A 462 -12.84 19.24 3.75
N THR A 463 -12.33 18.48 4.73
CA THR A 463 -13.10 17.92 5.83
C THR A 463 -12.49 18.36 7.17
N PRO A 464 -12.68 19.62 7.60
CA PRO A 464 -12.13 20.10 8.84
C PRO A 464 -12.87 19.48 10.03
N ARG A 465 -12.18 18.66 10.81
CA ARG A 465 -12.75 17.95 11.97
C ARG A 465 -12.19 18.46 13.30
N ARG A 466 -11.95 19.77 13.39
CA ARG A 466 -11.35 20.45 14.55
C ARG A 466 -12.34 20.52 15.71
N GLY A 467 -11.85 20.29 16.93
CA GLY A 467 -12.66 20.13 18.14
C GLY A 467 -12.45 18.73 18.71
N LYS A 468 -13.52 18.14 19.24
CA LYS A 468 -13.53 16.80 19.81
C LYS A 468 -14.14 15.83 18.79
N ALA A 469 -13.29 15.22 17.98
CA ALA A 469 -13.70 14.21 17.01
C ALA A 469 -14.06 12.88 17.71
N VAL A 470 -15.09 12.20 17.20
CA VAL A 470 -15.68 11.01 17.83
C VAL A 470 -14.70 9.84 17.94
N GLU A 471 -13.95 9.52 16.89
CA GLU A 471 -13.01 8.41 16.87
C GLU A 471 -11.76 8.68 17.70
N ILE A 472 -11.28 9.93 17.73
CA ILE A 472 -10.14 10.32 18.59
C ILE A 472 -10.50 10.11 20.05
N ASN A 473 -11.73 10.45 20.45
CA ASN A 473 -12.17 10.26 21.83
C ASN A 473 -12.46 8.79 22.16
N ALA A 474 -12.94 8.00 21.21
CA ALA A 474 -13.04 6.55 21.37
C ALA A 474 -11.65 5.90 21.55
N LEU A 475 -10.68 6.28 20.71
CA LEU A 475 -9.29 5.84 20.79
C LEU A 475 -8.62 6.30 22.09
N TRP A 476 -8.89 7.52 22.54
CA TRP A 476 -8.36 8.06 23.80
C TRP A 476 -8.87 7.30 25.01
N TYR A 477 -10.18 7.03 25.07
CA TYR A 477 -10.76 6.18 26.11
C TYR A 477 -10.10 4.79 26.12
N ASN A 478 -9.96 4.18 24.94
CA ASN A 478 -9.30 2.89 24.80
C ASN A 478 -7.84 2.93 25.26
N ALA A 479 -7.08 3.96 24.89
CA ALA A 479 -5.69 4.13 25.32
C ALA A 479 -5.56 4.26 26.86
N LEU A 480 -6.46 5.00 27.50
CA LEU A 480 -6.46 5.16 28.97
C LEU A 480 -6.74 3.83 29.70
N GLU A 481 -7.71 3.05 29.23
CA GLU A 481 -8.02 1.74 29.81
C GLU A 481 -6.85 0.74 29.63
N LEU A 482 -6.26 0.71 28.43
CA LEU A 482 -5.08 -0.10 28.14
C LEU A 482 -3.91 0.28 29.05
N LEU A 483 -3.64 1.58 29.19
CA LEU A 483 -2.55 2.07 30.03
C LEU A 483 -2.80 1.78 31.52
N ALA A 484 -4.04 1.93 31.99
CA ALA A 484 -4.42 1.57 33.34
C ALA A 484 -4.19 0.08 33.62
N ARG A 485 -4.53 -0.79 32.66
CA ARG A 485 -4.27 -2.24 32.72
C ARG A 485 -2.77 -2.53 32.78
N TRP A 486 -1.99 -2.04 31.80
CA TRP A 486 -0.55 -2.33 31.72
C TRP A 486 0.22 -1.77 32.92
N CYS A 487 -0.11 -0.58 33.40
CA CYS A 487 0.48 -0.05 34.63
C CYS A 487 0.18 -0.95 35.83
N ARG A 488 -1.03 -1.52 35.94
CA ARG A 488 -1.36 -2.45 37.03
C ARG A 488 -0.55 -3.74 36.94
N GLU A 489 -0.43 -4.30 35.75
CA GLU A 489 0.33 -5.53 35.50
C GLU A 489 1.82 -5.36 35.82
N GLU A 490 2.40 -4.19 35.53
CA GLU A 490 3.80 -3.85 35.87
C GLU A 490 3.96 -3.30 37.31
N GLY A 491 2.91 -3.37 38.15
CA GLY A 491 2.97 -2.97 39.56
C GLY A 491 2.96 -1.46 39.83
N ASN A 492 2.72 -0.63 38.81
CA ASN A 492 2.63 0.82 38.90
C ASN A 492 1.21 1.29 39.28
N VAL A 493 0.82 1.00 40.53
CA VAL A 493 -0.55 1.23 41.05
C VAL A 493 -0.99 2.69 40.92
N ARG A 494 -0.10 3.65 41.20
CA ARG A 494 -0.43 5.08 41.13
C ARG A 494 -0.84 5.53 39.73
N HIS A 495 -0.10 5.12 38.70
CA HIS A 495 -0.47 5.45 37.32
C HIS A 495 -1.73 4.68 36.90
N ALA A 496 -1.87 3.43 37.31
CA ALA A 496 -3.07 2.63 37.03
C ALA A 496 -4.35 3.30 37.54
N GLU A 497 -4.35 3.81 38.77
CA GLU A 497 -5.49 4.54 39.35
C GLU A 497 -5.75 5.86 38.62
N LYS A 498 -4.71 6.65 38.35
CA LYS A 498 -4.82 7.91 37.61
C LYS A 498 -5.51 7.73 36.25
N TYR A 499 -5.05 6.75 35.46
CA TYR A 499 -5.60 6.52 34.13
C TYR A 499 -6.98 5.87 34.18
N SER A 500 -7.25 5.02 35.17
CA SER A 500 -8.60 4.49 35.43
C SER A 500 -9.61 5.61 35.72
N ASP A 501 -9.25 6.60 36.52
CA ASP A 501 -10.14 7.73 36.83
C ASP A 501 -10.32 8.67 35.62
N ALA A 502 -9.26 8.90 34.85
CA ALA A 502 -9.36 9.63 33.58
C ALA A 502 -10.29 8.91 32.58
N ALA A 503 -10.18 7.57 32.48
CA ALA A 503 -11.02 6.76 31.59
C ALA A 503 -12.50 6.83 31.98
N LYS A 504 -12.83 6.69 33.26
CA LYS A 504 -14.22 6.82 33.77
C LYS A 504 -14.83 8.16 33.39
N ARG A 505 -14.04 9.24 33.54
CA ARG A 505 -14.49 10.60 33.21
C ARG A 505 -14.73 10.75 31.70
N ALA A 506 -13.77 10.31 30.89
CA ALA A 506 -13.89 10.36 29.43
C ALA A 506 -15.11 9.55 28.95
N HIS A 507 -15.33 8.33 29.48
CA HIS A 507 -16.47 7.48 29.14
C HIS A 507 -17.82 8.14 29.46
N ALA A 508 -17.97 8.70 30.68
CA ALA A 508 -19.20 9.38 31.08
C ALA A 508 -19.50 10.58 30.17
N SER A 509 -18.49 11.43 29.92
CA SER A 509 -18.63 12.59 29.05
C SER A 509 -18.88 12.20 27.60
N PHE A 510 -18.24 11.14 27.10
CA PHE A 510 -18.43 10.66 25.73
C PHE A 510 -19.91 10.34 25.48
N ASN A 511 -20.52 9.56 26.38
CA ASN A 511 -21.92 9.17 26.29
C ASN A 511 -22.89 10.35 26.49
N GLN A 512 -22.52 11.34 27.29
CA GLN A 512 -23.35 12.54 27.44
C GLN A 512 -23.30 13.44 26.21
N ARG A 513 -22.14 13.56 25.57
CA ARG A 513 -21.87 14.64 24.61
C ARG A 513 -21.98 14.24 23.15
N PHE A 514 -21.66 13.00 22.78
CA PHE A 514 -21.64 12.56 21.38
C PHE A 514 -22.97 11.97 20.90
N TRP A 515 -23.90 11.64 21.79
CA TRP A 515 -25.16 11.01 21.38
C TRP A 515 -26.10 11.99 20.68
N PHE A 516 -26.42 11.70 19.41
CA PHE A 516 -27.42 12.43 18.65
C PHE A 516 -28.75 11.66 18.64
N ALA A 517 -29.62 12.01 19.58
CA ALA A 517 -30.86 11.28 19.83
C ALA A 517 -31.82 11.26 18.63
N ASP A 518 -31.96 12.38 17.91
CA ASP A 518 -32.90 12.48 16.78
C ASP A 518 -32.50 11.59 15.59
N GLY A 519 -31.19 11.34 15.42
CA GLY A 519 -30.66 10.46 14.39
C GLY A 519 -30.46 9.01 14.84
N GLY A 520 -30.40 8.74 16.14
CA GLY A 520 -30.03 7.42 16.67
C GLY A 520 -28.57 7.04 16.43
N TYR A 521 -27.68 8.03 16.27
CA TYR A 521 -26.27 7.84 15.96
C TYR A 521 -25.39 8.88 16.69
N LEU A 522 -24.08 8.94 16.41
CA LEU A 522 -23.16 9.89 17.08
C LEU A 522 -22.87 11.14 16.26
N PHE A 523 -22.76 12.30 16.92
CA PHE A 523 -22.14 13.49 16.32
C PHE A 523 -20.71 13.15 15.87
N ASP A 524 -20.30 13.62 14.71
CA ASP A 524 -18.95 13.37 14.19
C ASP A 524 -17.90 14.20 14.95
N VAL A 525 -18.26 15.44 15.30
CA VAL A 525 -17.43 16.37 16.08
C VAL A 525 -18.31 17.14 17.06
N VAL A 526 -17.81 17.33 18.28
CA VAL A 526 -18.40 18.27 19.26
C VAL A 526 -17.39 19.36 19.60
N ASP A 527 -17.88 20.53 20.02
CA ASP A 527 -17.08 21.74 20.19
C ASP A 527 -16.30 22.10 18.91
N CYS A 528 -17.01 22.13 17.78
CA CYS A 528 -16.46 22.39 16.45
C CYS A 528 -15.63 23.68 16.44
N ASN A 529 -14.43 23.61 15.84
CA ASN A 529 -13.46 24.70 15.82
C ASN A 529 -13.11 25.25 17.22
N GLY A 530 -13.21 24.42 18.26
CA GLY A 530 -12.96 24.79 19.65
C GLY A 530 -14.07 25.64 20.29
N GLN A 531 -15.20 25.84 19.60
CA GLN A 531 -16.32 26.63 20.10
C GLN A 531 -17.26 25.75 20.92
N SER A 532 -17.35 26.01 22.23
CA SER A 532 -18.13 25.15 23.13
C SER A 532 -19.61 25.10 22.76
N GLY A 533 -20.18 23.89 22.71
CA GLY A 533 -21.60 23.65 22.46
C GLY A 533 -22.00 23.56 20.99
N THR A 534 -21.08 23.78 20.05
CA THR A 534 -21.32 23.51 18.63
C THR A 534 -21.18 22.01 18.32
N ILE A 535 -21.91 21.53 17.32
CA ILE A 535 -22.01 20.11 16.96
C ILE A 535 -21.95 19.93 15.44
N ASP A 536 -21.37 18.81 15.01
CA ASP A 536 -21.44 18.31 13.64
C ASP A 536 -22.26 17.01 13.63
N SER A 537 -23.47 17.08 13.05
CA SER A 537 -24.40 15.94 12.93
C SER A 537 -24.23 15.13 11.65
N SER A 538 -23.15 15.37 10.89
CA SER A 538 -22.82 14.59 9.69
C SER A 538 -22.73 13.10 10.02
N CYS A 539 -23.55 12.27 9.38
CA CYS A 539 -23.49 10.82 9.55
C CYS A 539 -22.26 10.28 8.80
N ARG A 540 -21.22 9.93 9.56
CA ARG A 540 -19.92 9.44 9.07
C ARG A 540 -19.56 8.09 9.71
N PRO A 541 -18.64 7.31 9.12
CA PRO A 541 -18.28 6.00 9.63
C PRO A 541 -17.43 6.06 10.91
N ASN A 542 -16.88 7.22 11.27
CA ASN A 542 -16.02 7.42 12.45
C ASN A 542 -16.65 6.96 13.77
N GLN A 543 -17.98 7.01 13.88
CA GLN A 543 -18.70 6.54 15.05
C GLN A 543 -18.51 5.04 15.33
N ILE A 544 -18.16 4.24 14.31
CA ILE A 544 -17.99 2.79 14.47
C ILE A 544 -16.83 2.46 15.41
N PHE A 545 -15.82 3.33 15.50
CA PHE A 545 -14.68 3.19 16.41
C PHE A 545 -15.09 3.28 17.88
N ALA A 546 -16.21 3.95 18.19
CA ALA A 546 -16.77 3.97 19.53
C ALA A 546 -17.29 2.60 20.00
N ILE A 547 -17.43 1.64 19.06
CA ILE A 547 -17.88 0.26 19.28
C ILE A 547 -16.76 -0.75 19.00
N SER A 548 -15.99 -0.60 17.92
CA SER A 548 -15.08 -1.64 17.42
C SER A 548 -13.86 -1.92 18.30
N LEU A 549 -13.34 -0.92 19.00
CA LEU A 549 -12.12 -1.00 19.82
C LEU A 549 -12.28 -1.95 21.03
N GLU A 550 -11.20 -2.55 21.52
CA GLU A 550 -11.22 -3.49 22.66
C GLU A 550 -11.99 -2.93 23.85
N HIS A 551 -11.60 -1.75 24.34
CA HIS A 551 -12.36 -1.00 25.33
C HIS A 551 -13.32 -0.04 24.62
N THR A 552 -14.62 -0.25 24.87
CA THR A 552 -15.69 0.38 24.10
C THR A 552 -16.18 1.66 24.77
N ALA A 553 -16.10 2.80 24.08
CA ALA A 553 -16.45 4.11 24.65
C ALA A 553 -17.96 4.35 24.72
N LEU A 554 -18.73 3.77 23.78
CA LEU A 554 -20.18 3.92 23.72
C LEU A 554 -20.87 2.91 24.65
N GLU A 555 -21.93 3.35 25.35
CA GLU A 555 -22.80 2.46 26.12
C GLU A 555 -23.50 1.41 25.24
N GLN A 556 -23.53 0.17 25.72
CA GLN A 556 -24.06 -0.99 24.99
C GLN A 556 -25.51 -0.82 24.52
N SER A 557 -26.33 -0.08 25.27
CA SER A 557 -27.73 0.22 24.92
C SER A 557 -27.88 0.98 23.59
N ARG A 558 -26.81 1.61 23.10
CA ARG A 558 -26.80 2.42 21.86
C ARG A 558 -26.13 1.72 20.68
N TRP A 559 -25.49 0.55 20.89
CA TRP A 559 -24.69 -0.08 19.86
C TRP A 559 -25.52 -0.51 18.63
N SER A 560 -26.65 -1.18 18.86
CA SER A 560 -27.53 -1.64 17.76
C SER A 560 -27.98 -0.48 16.88
N SER A 561 -28.44 0.61 17.50
CA SER A 561 -28.87 1.83 16.79
C SER A 561 -27.78 2.39 15.87
N VAL A 562 -26.54 2.52 16.37
CA VAL A 562 -25.41 3.03 15.58
C VAL A 562 -25.05 2.06 14.44
N VAL A 563 -24.94 0.76 14.73
CA VAL A 563 -24.56 -0.24 13.72
C VAL A 563 -25.60 -0.33 12.60
N GLU A 564 -26.88 -0.30 12.94
CA GLU A 564 -27.99 -0.31 11.97
C GLU A 564 -27.95 0.93 11.05
N VAL A 565 -27.75 2.13 11.61
CA VAL A 565 -27.61 3.36 10.80
C VAL A 565 -26.39 3.31 9.88
N VAL A 566 -25.25 2.83 10.37
CA VAL A 566 -24.03 2.69 9.56
C VAL A 566 -24.22 1.65 8.46
N GLU A 567 -24.83 0.51 8.78
CA GLU A 567 -25.15 -0.52 7.78
C GLU A 567 -26.05 0.02 6.68
N GLU A 568 -27.14 0.70 7.04
CA GLU A 568 -28.11 1.21 6.07
C GLU A 568 -27.53 2.31 5.18
N LYS A 569 -26.80 3.27 5.78
CA LYS A 569 -26.43 4.51 5.08
C LYS A 569 -25.04 4.49 4.47
N LEU A 570 -24.10 3.72 5.05
CA LEU A 570 -22.67 3.86 4.74
C LEU A 570 -22.07 2.61 4.12
N VAL A 571 -22.53 1.41 4.49
CA VAL A 571 -21.94 0.15 3.98
C VAL A 571 -22.20 -0.01 2.47
N THR A 572 -21.19 -0.54 1.78
CA THR A 572 -21.22 -0.97 0.38
C THR A 572 -20.67 -2.38 0.25
N SER A 573 -20.64 -2.90 -0.98
CA SER A 573 -19.94 -4.15 -1.30
C SER A 573 -18.42 -4.08 -1.14
N VAL A 574 -17.82 -2.88 -1.12
CA VAL A 574 -16.35 -2.69 -1.15
C VAL A 574 -15.81 -1.82 0.00
N GLY A 575 -16.61 -1.59 1.05
CA GLY A 575 -16.21 -0.76 2.20
C GLY A 575 -17.31 0.16 2.69
N LEU A 576 -16.95 1.22 3.41
CA LEU A 576 -17.90 2.21 3.94
C LEU A 576 -17.72 3.57 3.25
N ARG A 577 -18.84 4.25 2.94
CA ARG A 577 -18.86 5.65 2.53
C ARG A 577 -18.34 6.54 3.64
N SER A 578 -17.50 7.51 3.28
CA SER A 578 -16.96 8.52 4.20
C SER A 578 -17.99 9.55 4.67
N LEU A 579 -19.13 9.67 3.97
CA LEU A 579 -20.25 10.56 4.30
C LEU A 579 -21.57 9.95 3.81
N SER A 580 -22.64 10.11 4.60
CA SER A 580 -23.99 9.68 4.22
C SER A 580 -24.50 10.36 2.93
N PRO A 581 -25.17 9.60 2.04
CA PRO A 581 -25.81 10.15 0.83
C PRO A 581 -26.86 11.24 1.09
N ASP A 582 -27.41 11.31 2.31
CA ASP A 582 -28.42 12.31 2.70
C ASP A 582 -27.81 13.71 2.90
N HIS A 583 -26.48 13.81 3.00
CA HIS A 583 -25.80 15.07 3.27
C HIS A 583 -25.57 15.88 1.98
N PRO A 584 -25.79 17.21 1.97
CA PRO A 584 -25.66 18.04 0.77
C PRO A 584 -24.26 18.05 0.13
N ASP A 585 -23.21 17.87 0.95
CA ASP A 585 -21.83 17.82 0.46
C ASP A 585 -21.44 16.47 -0.14
N TYR A 586 -22.32 15.47 -0.13
CA TYR A 586 -22.03 14.13 -0.63
C TYR A 586 -21.60 14.14 -2.11
N LYS A 587 -20.45 13.54 -2.39
CA LYS A 587 -19.82 13.36 -3.70
C LYS A 587 -19.71 11.86 -3.99
N PRO A 588 -20.52 11.33 -4.94
CA PRO A 588 -20.55 9.90 -5.20
C PRO A 588 -19.42 9.38 -6.10
N ILE A 589 -18.62 10.28 -6.69
CA ILE A 589 -17.59 9.95 -7.68
C ILE A 589 -16.26 10.57 -7.25
N TYR A 590 -15.21 9.76 -7.23
CA TYR A 590 -13.82 10.12 -7.05
C TYR A 590 -13.09 10.04 -8.40
N SER A 591 -13.18 11.12 -9.20
CA SER A 591 -12.49 11.19 -10.49
C SER A 591 -12.21 12.63 -10.92
N GLY A 592 -11.50 12.78 -12.03
CA GLY A 592 -11.13 14.08 -12.59
C GLY A 592 -9.79 14.59 -12.08
N ASP A 593 -9.63 15.92 -12.08
CA ASP A 593 -8.43 16.61 -11.65
C ASP A 593 -8.19 16.49 -10.13
N LEU A 594 -7.02 16.95 -9.67
CA LEU A 594 -6.66 16.91 -8.25
C LEU A 594 -7.72 17.56 -7.35
N ARG A 595 -8.31 18.69 -7.77
CA ARG A 595 -9.30 19.43 -6.98
C ARG A 595 -10.59 18.65 -6.79
N SER A 596 -11.08 18.02 -7.85
CA SER A 596 -12.30 17.21 -7.83
C SER A 596 -12.11 15.96 -6.96
N ARG A 597 -10.94 15.31 -7.07
CA ARG A 597 -10.58 14.15 -6.27
C ARG A 597 -10.45 14.48 -4.79
N ASP A 598 -9.65 15.48 -4.42
CA ASP A 598 -9.45 15.90 -3.02
C ASP A 598 -10.78 16.36 -2.39
N GLY A 599 -11.61 17.07 -3.16
CA GLY A 599 -12.94 17.52 -2.74
C GLY A 599 -13.93 16.38 -2.46
N ALA A 600 -13.76 15.22 -3.10
CA ALA A 600 -14.60 14.03 -2.90
C ALA A 600 -14.03 13.04 -1.88
N TYR A 601 -12.71 13.07 -1.63
CA TYR A 601 -11.92 12.03 -0.95
C TYR A 601 -12.49 11.52 0.38
N HIS A 602 -13.06 12.43 1.19
CA HIS A 602 -13.77 12.10 2.43
C HIS A 602 -15.20 12.64 2.46
N GLN A 603 -15.79 12.91 1.30
CA GLN A 603 -17.14 13.44 1.17
C GLN A 603 -18.09 12.46 0.47
N GLY A 604 -17.86 11.16 0.58
CA GLY A 604 -18.75 10.14 0.01
C GLY A 604 -17.99 8.93 -0.51
N THR A 605 -16.79 9.13 -1.04
CA THR A 605 -15.84 8.08 -1.45
C THR A 605 -15.79 6.95 -0.43
N VAL A 606 -15.77 5.73 -0.94
CA VAL A 606 -15.82 4.50 -0.16
C VAL A 606 -14.40 4.06 0.17
N TRP A 607 -14.19 3.70 1.43
CA TRP A 607 -12.89 3.24 1.95
C TRP A 607 -13.00 1.77 2.37
N ALA A 608 -12.16 0.92 1.78
CA ALA A 608 -12.21 -0.52 2.01
C ALA A 608 -11.82 -0.91 3.44
N TRP A 609 -10.77 -0.30 3.98
CA TRP A 609 -10.27 -0.64 5.33
C TRP A 609 -11.33 -0.47 6.44
N LEU A 610 -12.28 0.46 6.28
CA LEU A 610 -13.36 0.68 7.24
C LEU A 610 -14.29 -0.53 7.41
N ILE A 611 -14.23 -1.51 6.51
CA ILE A 611 -14.98 -2.75 6.68
C ILE A 611 -14.54 -3.53 7.91
N GLY A 612 -13.26 -3.44 8.30
CA GLY A 612 -12.76 -4.17 9.45
C GLY A 612 -13.31 -3.67 10.79
N PRO A 613 -13.20 -2.37 11.10
CA PRO A 613 -13.86 -1.79 12.26
C PRO A 613 -15.38 -2.02 12.27
N PHE A 614 -16.03 -2.00 11.10
CA PHE A 614 -17.45 -2.33 10.99
C PHE A 614 -17.74 -3.78 11.35
N VAL A 615 -16.98 -4.75 10.84
CA VAL A 615 -17.12 -6.18 11.19
C VAL A 615 -16.88 -6.41 12.68
N ASP A 616 -15.91 -5.71 13.29
CA ASP A 616 -15.67 -5.79 14.73
C ASP A 616 -16.86 -5.28 15.56
N ALA A 617 -17.45 -4.14 15.16
CA ALA A 617 -18.64 -3.61 15.81
C ALA A 617 -19.86 -4.50 15.59
N TRP A 618 -20.05 -5.02 14.37
CA TRP A 618 -21.10 -5.96 14.02
C TRP A 618 -21.08 -7.19 14.92
N LEU A 619 -19.92 -7.82 15.08
CA LEU A 619 -19.77 -9.02 15.91
C LEU A 619 -19.88 -8.74 17.42
N LYS A 620 -19.81 -7.48 17.86
CA LYS A 620 -20.15 -7.12 19.25
C LYS A 620 -21.65 -7.00 19.47
N VAL A 621 -22.38 -6.51 18.47
CA VAL A 621 -23.85 -6.38 18.54
C VAL A 621 -24.54 -7.72 18.24
N HIS A 622 -24.00 -8.48 17.29
CA HIS A 622 -24.52 -9.75 16.81
C HIS A 622 -23.43 -10.85 16.87
N PRO A 623 -23.00 -11.31 18.07
CA PRO A 623 -21.89 -12.26 18.22
C PRO A 623 -22.03 -13.57 17.43
N GLU A 624 -23.27 -14.03 17.27
CA GLU A 624 -23.58 -15.28 16.56
C GLU A 624 -23.74 -15.11 15.03
N ASP A 625 -23.86 -13.87 14.52
CA ASP A 625 -24.10 -13.61 13.09
C ASP A 625 -22.80 -13.37 12.31
N LYS A 626 -21.88 -14.34 12.40
CA LYS A 626 -20.66 -14.37 11.58
C LYS A 626 -20.96 -14.53 10.09
N THR A 627 -22.07 -15.16 9.74
CA THR A 627 -22.46 -15.37 8.35
C THR A 627 -22.78 -14.05 7.65
N ARG A 628 -23.53 -13.14 8.29
CA ARG A 628 -23.75 -11.79 7.71
C ARG A 628 -22.48 -10.96 7.72
N ALA A 629 -21.68 -11.03 8.78
CA ALA A 629 -20.37 -10.38 8.82
C ALA A 629 -19.49 -10.77 7.63
N ARG A 630 -19.44 -12.08 7.31
CA ARG A 630 -18.75 -12.63 6.13
C ARG A 630 -19.29 -12.07 4.81
N LYS A 631 -20.60 -11.89 4.68
CA LYS A 631 -21.22 -11.40 3.43
C LYS A 631 -20.76 -10.01 3.03
N PHE A 632 -20.47 -9.13 4.00
CA PHE A 632 -19.95 -7.79 3.69
C PHE A 632 -18.57 -7.81 3.03
N LEU A 633 -17.83 -8.93 3.13
CA LEU A 633 -16.53 -9.11 2.49
C LEU A 633 -16.64 -9.80 1.12
N GLY A 634 -17.85 -10.17 0.70
CA GLY A 634 -18.08 -11.13 -0.39
C GLY A 634 -17.66 -10.67 -1.80
N THR A 635 -17.42 -9.37 -2.01
CA THR A 635 -17.01 -8.79 -3.30
C THR A 635 -15.50 -8.64 -3.45
N PHE A 636 -14.73 -8.64 -2.36
CA PHE A 636 -13.28 -8.49 -2.43
C PHE A 636 -12.57 -9.59 -3.24
N PRO A 637 -12.99 -10.87 -3.22
CA PRO A 637 -12.39 -11.90 -4.09
C PRO A 637 -12.46 -11.59 -5.59
N GLN A 638 -13.54 -10.92 -6.03
CA GLN A 638 -13.71 -10.48 -7.41
C GLN A 638 -12.96 -9.17 -7.68
N HIS A 639 -12.87 -8.27 -6.69
CA HIS A 639 -12.06 -7.05 -6.81
C HIS A 639 -10.59 -7.33 -7.12
N LEU A 640 -10.04 -8.44 -6.62
CA LEU A 640 -8.65 -8.85 -6.94
C LEU A 640 -8.41 -9.13 -8.44
N ASP A 641 -9.44 -9.16 -9.28
CA ASP A 641 -9.31 -9.25 -10.73
C ASP A 641 -9.23 -7.88 -11.42
N ASP A 642 -9.42 -6.77 -10.71
CA ASP A 642 -9.57 -5.43 -11.29
C ASP A 642 -8.63 -4.38 -10.69
N ASN A 643 -8.38 -3.29 -11.45
CA ASN A 643 -7.46 -2.20 -11.13
C ASN A 643 -6.03 -2.69 -10.76
N GLY A 644 -5.77 -3.06 -9.50
CA GLY A 644 -4.55 -3.74 -9.07
C GLY A 644 -4.80 -5.23 -8.88
N VAL A 645 -4.36 -6.07 -9.83
CA VAL A 645 -4.63 -7.51 -9.77
C VAL A 645 -3.92 -8.13 -8.56
N GLY A 646 -4.64 -8.93 -7.77
CA GLY A 646 -4.14 -9.60 -6.57
C GLY A 646 -4.00 -8.71 -5.34
N THR A 647 -4.53 -7.49 -5.36
CA THR A 647 -4.47 -6.56 -4.22
C THR A 647 -5.75 -5.73 -4.09
N ILE A 648 -5.87 -4.95 -3.03
CA ILE A 648 -7.05 -4.13 -2.75
C ILE A 648 -6.68 -2.66 -2.86
N SER A 649 -7.47 -1.93 -3.64
CA SER A 649 -7.28 -0.50 -3.89
C SER A 649 -7.65 0.33 -2.67
N GLU A 650 -7.13 1.55 -2.65
CA GLU A 650 -7.28 2.47 -1.53
C GLU A 650 -8.74 2.93 -1.32
N VAL A 651 -9.36 3.40 -2.40
CA VAL A 651 -10.70 3.96 -2.38
C VAL A 651 -11.51 3.51 -3.58
N PHE A 652 -12.83 3.66 -3.46
CA PHE A 652 -13.79 3.33 -4.50
C PHE A 652 -14.83 4.45 -4.66
N ASP A 653 -15.34 4.62 -5.86
CA ASP A 653 -16.54 5.43 -6.09
C ASP A 653 -17.67 4.95 -5.19
N ALA A 654 -18.48 5.88 -4.67
CA ALA A 654 -19.65 5.54 -3.87
C ALA A 654 -20.86 5.14 -4.72
N ARG A 655 -20.80 5.45 -6.03
CA ARG A 655 -21.77 5.03 -7.04
C ARG A 655 -21.40 3.66 -7.58
N ASP A 656 -22.41 2.82 -7.79
CA ASP A 656 -22.25 1.57 -8.55
C ASP A 656 -21.68 1.84 -9.96
N PRO A 657 -20.76 1.00 -10.46
CA PRO A 657 -20.33 -0.29 -9.91
C PRO A 657 -19.13 -0.20 -8.94
N HIS A 658 -18.90 0.95 -8.30
CA HIS A 658 -17.80 1.20 -7.37
C HIS A 658 -16.41 1.10 -8.03
N PHE A 659 -16.15 1.93 -9.04
CA PHE A 659 -14.84 1.98 -9.67
C PHE A 659 -13.73 2.29 -8.66
N ALA A 660 -12.65 1.52 -8.72
CA ALA A 660 -11.51 1.70 -7.84
C ALA A 660 -10.70 2.95 -8.22
N GLY A 661 -10.16 3.62 -7.21
CA GLY A 661 -9.33 4.81 -7.33
C GLY A 661 -8.22 4.84 -6.27
N GLY A 662 -7.50 5.95 -6.21
CA GLY A 662 -6.35 6.09 -5.31
C GLY A 662 -5.22 5.13 -5.70
N CYS A 663 -4.45 4.69 -4.72
CA CYS A 663 -3.44 3.65 -4.88
C CYS A 663 -4.09 2.32 -5.32
N ILE A 664 -3.44 1.60 -6.25
CA ILE A 664 -3.95 0.30 -6.71
C ILE A 664 -3.83 -0.76 -5.61
N ALA A 665 -2.87 -0.60 -4.71
CA ALA A 665 -2.53 -1.48 -3.60
C ALA A 665 -2.39 -0.67 -2.32
N GLN A 666 -3.20 -0.96 -1.30
CA GLN A 666 -3.22 -0.17 -0.07
C GLN A 666 -3.18 -1.05 1.19
N ALA A 667 -2.23 -0.77 2.09
CA ALA A 667 -1.85 -1.58 3.25
C ALA A 667 -3.03 -1.88 4.18
N TRP A 668 -3.68 -0.86 4.72
CA TRP A 668 -4.84 -1.01 5.62
C TRP A 668 -6.03 -1.70 4.97
N SER A 669 -6.22 -1.56 3.64
CA SER A 669 -7.34 -2.20 2.94
C SER A 669 -7.11 -3.70 2.82
N VAL A 670 -5.89 -4.11 2.43
CA VAL A 670 -5.49 -5.52 2.43
C VAL A 670 -5.52 -6.10 3.86
N ALA A 671 -4.97 -5.37 4.84
CA ALA A 671 -4.88 -5.81 6.22
C ALA A 671 -6.25 -6.05 6.86
N GLU A 672 -7.14 -5.06 6.79
CA GLU A 672 -8.44 -5.13 7.46
C GLU A 672 -9.37 -6.14 6.79
N VAL A 673 -9.30 -6.29 5.46
CA VAL A 673 -10.05 -7.34 4.76
C VAL A 673 -9.53 -8.72 5.12
N LEU A 674 -8.21 -8.94 5.14
CA LEU A 674 -7.61 -10.22 5.53
C LEU A 674 -7.99 -10.58 6.97
N ARG A 675 -7.75 -9.68 7.92
CA ARG A 675 -8.07 -9.89 9.35
C ARG A 675 -9.55 -10.22 9.55
N SER A 676 -10.44 -9.43 8.93
CA SER A 676 -11.89 -9.65 9.02
C SER A 676 -12.32 -10.94 8.35
N TRP A 677 -11.64 -11.31 7.26
CA TRP A 677 -11.86 -12.59 6.57
C TRP A 677 -11.47 -13.75 7.48
N ILE A 678 -10.40 -13.66 8.26
CA ILE A 678 -10.05 -14.74 9.21
C ILE A 678 -11.01 -14.74 10.41
N LYS A 679 -11.37 -13.57 10.94
CA LYS A 679 -12.26 -13.44 12.11
C LYS A 679 -13.67 -14.01 11.89
N THR A 680 -14.14 -14.00 10.63
CA THR A 680 -15.47 -14.48 10.22
C THR A 680 -15.44 -15.89 9.61
N ALA A 681 -14.32 -16.61 9.74
CA ALA A 681 -14.16 -17.99 9.27
C ALA A 681 -14.96 -19.00 10.08
#